data_AF-A0A6M3KDP4-F1
#
_entry.id   AF-A0A6M3KDP4-F1
#
_cell.length_a   1.000
_cell.length_b   1.000
_cell.length_c   1.000
_cell.angle_alpha   90.00
_cell.angle_beta   90.00
_cell.angle_gamma   90.00
#
_symmetry.space_group_name_H-M   'P 1'
#
loop_
_entity.id
_entity.type
_entity.pdbx_description
1 polymer ?
#
loop_
_entity_poly.entity_id
_entity_poly.type
_entity_poly.pdbx_seq_one_letter_code
_entity_poly.pdbx_strand_id
1 'polypeptide(L)'
;MPKSQKRALSLEWPAGGFHRGAAYRQQPPWATPDCLNVWPDDPITGRSRGGSRPGLVKAFDAVLGSGAKVNLLANCTYVGVDKWAMFQDFFEGETLSDSWTAASWLSAAPGILPLSSAAVSTTYQNLGATLAAETVDTTAAYEIAIWISPFDGAHHGTYSIFGRMNNTTPIATTDGFVATLTATGTVGVYSGSLIAYNAGSAGSTHTFTITATGQADSGWFKVLVNGNNVSCSWLGTSCLTATDISSELGGSAGARVGFGLNCTVAGGICIVNGFRQQYTYNGFKRAPRTILYAAANGTLYVEGARDLGAVTHTNYTLSKTEPLEAVDLLQKLYIADYSSDEIKVDTCTVSGTTITVTGVTAANTNIYDHVVELTNGTDSTVNATYQLATVGSGTLTVSSAPGNGTATVRIARSLKVADPIAGTMVKLTPTAGSPPVGARFVCAYMSRLCAAVGSVCYQSRVDDPLDWDISETDAEAAQFSTAADSESGQIGDIFTALIPFKEDYLIYGCRNSIWRQVGDLGLGGEIVNVTHDYGIKEHGWCHLPGGRIAFLAQDGLYVWHPSDNWPMNVSKDALPGQLKDVNTTTTKISMGYDLANGGIHLYLSGWTALDRRHWFIRLHSGKDGAVQAAFWPMDFVDNHEPFRVCPSTSSLVPYNSLLLGCRDGYVRRYEDTSDFDDDNAISSHVLIGPVRPQGDYQDARLDELVATLGVDSGNVTWAVRVGEDREAAVLSATTFPSAATGTWTEGRNLHARPRARGGAFTLHLSNAESQRWTIEAIQAVVSPLGVQRK
;
A
#
# COMPACT_ATOMS: atom_id res chain seq x y z
N MET A 1 9.69 -25.39 -57.58
CA MET A 1 8.87 -24.81 -56.48
C MET A 1 9.60 -23.59 -55.95
N PRO A 2 8.95 -22.43 -55.74
CA PRO A 2 9.63 -21.29 -55.12
C PRO A 2 10.06 -21.71 -53.72
N LYS A 3 11.30 -21.40 -53.31
CA LYS A 3 11.75 -21.60 -51.93
C LYS A 3 10.77 -20.86 -51.03
N SER A 4 10.14 -21.58 -50.10
CA SER A 4 9.36 -21.00 -49.00
C SER A 4 10.22 -19.92 -48.34
N GLN A 5 9.89 -18.64 -48.54
CA GLN A 5 10.63 -17.54 -47.92
C GLN A 5 10.30 -17.53 -46.43
N LYS A 6 11.35 -17.70 -45.62
CA LYS A 6 11.27 -17.47 -44.17
C LYS A 6 10.89 -16.02 -43.92
N ARG A 7 9.98 -15.80 -42.97
CA ARG A 7 9.56 -14.47 -42.52
C ARG A 7 9.97 -14.26 -41.08
N ALA A 8 10.57 -13.12 -40.77
CA ALA A 8 10.79 -12.67 -39.40
C ALA A 8 9.57 -11.90 -38.88
N LEU A 9 9.22 -12.11 -37.62
CA LEU A 9 8.16 -11.43 -36.88
C LEU A 9 8.78 -10.82 -35.61
N SER A 10 8.49 -9.55 -35.34
CA SER A 10 8.72 -8.96 -34.03
C SER A 10 7.55 -9.34 -33.13
N LEU A 11 7.85 -9.92 -31.97
CA LEU A 11 6.86 -10.21 -30.94
C LEU A 11 7.01 -9.14 -29.86
N GLU A 12 6.05 -8.23 -29.80
CA GLU A 12 6.05 -7.12 -28.85
C GLU A 12 5.49 -7.54 -27.49
N TRP A 13 5.94 -6.86 -26.44
CA TRP A 13 5.31 -6.95 -25.12
C TRP A 13 3.83 -6.52 -25.21
N PRO A 14 2.88 -7.27 -24.61
CA PRO A 14 1.47 -6.94 -24.66
C PRO A 14 1.12 -5.80 -23.69
N ALA A 15 1.57 -4.58 -23.99
CA ALA A 15 1.36 -3.39 -23.16
C ALA A 15 -0.12 -2.99 -22.94
N GLY A 16 -1.04 -3.46 -23.78
CA GLY A 16 -2.49 -3.33 -23.60
C GLY A 16 -3.06 -4.20 -22.48
N GLY A 17 -2.25 -5.08 -21.88
CA GLY A 17 -2.62 -5.88 -20.72
C GLY A 17 -3.61 -7.00 -21.04
N PHE A 18 -4.20 -7.54 -19.98
CA PHE A 18 -5.09 -8.68 -20.03
C PHE A 18 -6.46 -8.35 -20.65
N HIS A 19 -6.90 -9.13 -21.62
CA HIS A 19 -8.14 -8.89 -22.37
C HIS A 19 -8.95 -10.16 -22.64
N ARG A 20 -10.17 -10.23 -22.09
CA ARG A 20 -11.10 -11.35 -22.27
C ARG A 20 -12.36 -11.03 -23.08
N GLY A 21 -12.64 -9.76 -23.39
CA GLY A 21 -13.89 -9.41 -24.10
C GLY A 21 -13.90 -9.74 -25.59
N ALA A 22 -12.73 -9.83 -26.23
CA ALA A 22 -12.62 -10.11 -27.65
C ALA A 22 -12.38 -11.59 -27.91
N ALA A 23 -12.91 -12.11 -29.03
CA ALA A 23 -12.56 -13.43 -29.50
C ALA A 23 -11.04 -13.56 -29.71
N TYR A 24 -10.46 -14.75 -29.53
CA TYR A 24 -9.02 -14.99 -29.79
C TYR A 24 -8.57 -14.56 -31.18
N ARG A 25 -9.50 -14.49 -32.16
CA ARG A 25 -9.24 -13.98 -33.50
C ARG A 25 -9.20 -12.45 -33.63
N GLN A 26 -9.83 -11.73 -32.72
CA GLN A 26 -9.99 -10.27 -32.77
C GLN A 26 -9.40 -9.59 -31.53
N GLN A 27 -8.41 -10.23 -30.91
CA GLN A 27 -7.67 -9.64 -29.79
C GLN A 27 -7.14 -8.25 -30.19
N PRO A 28 -7.37 -7.22 -29.37
CA PRO A 28 -6.84 -5.90 -29.65
C PRO A 28 -5.31 -5.91 -29.78
N PRO A 29 -4.74 -4.95 -30.52
CA PRO A 29 -3.29 -4.80 -30.57
C PRO A 29 -2.68 -4.72 -29.17
N TRP A 30 -1.57 -5.42 -28.97
CA TRP A 30 -0.81 -5.43 -27.71
C TRP A 30 -1.59 -5.96 -26.49
N ALA A 31 -2.68 -6.69 -26.66
CA ALA A 31 -3.35 -7.37 -25.55
C ALA A 31 -2.79 -8.78 -25.31
N THR A 32 -3.03 -9.33 -24.13
CA THR A 32 -2.76 -10.74 -23.80
C THR A 32 -4.01 -11.46 -23.31
N PRO A 33 -4.24 -12.72 -23.72
CA PRO A 33 -5.30 -13.56 -23.17
C PRO A 33 -4.98 -14.11 -21.78
N ASP A 34 -3.71 -14.10 -21.34
CA ASP A 34 -3.31 -14.61 -20.03
C ASP A 34 -2.00 -14.01 -19.51
N CYS A 35 -2.01 -13.58 -18.26
CA CYS A 35 -0.85 -13.12 -17.53
C CYS A 35 -1.13 -13.13 -16.01
N LEU A 36 -0.08 -13.03 -15.20
CA LEU A 36 -0.16 -12.89 -13.75
C LEU A 36 1.13 -12.27 -13.20
N ASN A 37 1.01 -11.36 -12.23
CA ASN A 37 2.13 -10.76 -11.50
C ASN A 37 3.21 -10.17 -12.43
N VAL A 38 2.77 -9.57 -13.54
CA VAL A 38 3.62 -8.87 -14.51
C VAL A 38 3.10 -7.46 -14.74
N TRP A 39 4.02 -6.51 -14.94
CA TRP A 39 3.73 -5.09 -15.16
C TRP A 39 4.31 -4.61 -16.49
N PRO A 40 3.79 -3.48 -17.03
CA PRO A 40 4.27 -2.92 -18.30
C PRO A 40 5.64 -2.24 -18.19
N ASP A 41 5.96 -1.71 -17.00
CA ASP A 41 7.16 -0.95 -16.74
C ASP A 41 8.14 -1.81 -15.90
N ASP A 42 9.42 -1.74 -16.21
CA ASP A 42 10.48 -2.37 -15.44
C ASP A 42 10.65 -1.65 -14.09
N PRO A 43 10.55 -2.37 -12.96
CA PRO A 43 10.70 -1.79 -11.63
C PRO A 43 11.99 -0.98 -11.44
N ILE A 44 13.12 -1.42 -11.98
CA ILE A 44 14.42 -0.79 -11.69
C ILE A 44 14.67 0.44 -12.56
N THR A 45 14.46 0.30 -13.86
CA THR A 45 14.82 1.36 -14.82
C THR A 45 13.65 2.28 -15.17
N GLY A 46 12.42 1.93 -14.77
CA GLY A 46 11.19 2.64 -15.13
C GLY A 46 10.85 2.57 -16.63
N ARG A 47 11.54 1.75 -17.42
CA ARG A 47 11.33 1.63 -18.87
C ARG A 47 10.14 0.71 -19.17
N SER A 48 9.32 1.11 -20.13
CA SER A 48 8.19 0.30 -20.62
C SER A 48 8.62 -0.87 -21.50
N ARG A 49 9.26 -1.87 -20.89
CA ARG A 49 9.76 -3.09 -21.56
C ARG A 49 9.06 -4.37 -21.08
N GLY A 50 8.31 -4.27 -19.99
CA GLY A 50 7.56 -5.38 -19.43
C GLY A 50 8.41 -6.36 -18.61
N GLY A 51 7.80 -6.95 -17.59
CA GLY A 51 8.47 -7.87 -16.70
C GLY A 51 7.61 -8.29 -15.51
N SER A 52 8.22 -8.98 -14.55
CA SER A 52 7.60 -9.25 -13.25
C SER A 52 7.29 -7.95 -12.50
N ARG A 53 6.22 -7.95 -11.71
CA ARG A 53 5.94 -6.85 -10.77
C ARG A 53 7.03 -6.76 -9.68
N PRO A 54 7.18 -5.60 -9.01
CA PRO A 54 7.96 -5.49 -7.78
C PRO A 54 7.47 -6.43 -6.69
N GLY A 55 8.37 -6.84 -5.80
CA GLY A 55 8.05 -7.59 -4.60
C GLY A 55 7.49 -6.71 -3.48
N LEU A 56 6.87 -7.37 -2.48
CA LEU A 56 6.42 -6.73 -1.25
C LEU A 56 7.50 -6.78 -0.16
N VAL A 57 7.62 -5.69 0.59
CA VAL A 57 8.45 -5.59 1.79
C VAL A 57 7.65 -5.00 2.94
N LYS A 58 8.04 -5.34 4.18
CA LYS A 58 7.48 -4.71 5.38
C LYS A 58 7.83 -3.22 5.39
N ALA A 59 6.83 -2.35 5.44
CA ALA A 59 7.02 -0.91 5.62
C ALA A 59 7.37 -0.58 7.08
N PHE A 60 6.84 -1.39 7.99
CA PHE A 60 7.00 -1.31 9.44
C PHE A 60 7.28 -2.72 9.97
N ASP A 61 8.16 -2.87 10.96
CA ASP A 61 8.52 -4.18 11.53
C ASP A 61 7.42 -4.69 12.47
N ALA A 62 6.60 -3.78 13.01
CA ALA A 62 5.53 -4.09 13.94
C ALA A 62 4.42 -4.94 13.30
N VAL A 63 4.11 -6.06 13.96
CA VAL A 63 2.87 -6.81 13.71
C VAL A 63 1.72 -6.20 14.53
N LEU A 64 0.66 -5.78 13.86
CA LEU A 64 -0.48 -5.11 14.48
C LEU A 64 -1.53 -6.13 14.95
N GLY A 65 -2.25 -5.80 16.01
CA GLY A 65 -3.43 -6.54 16.47
C GLY A 65 -3.17 -8.01 16.86
N SER A 66 -1.92 -8.40 17.15
CA SER A 66 -1.50 -9.81 17.31
C SER A 66 -1.74 -10.67 16.07
N GLY A 67 -1.41 -10.14 14.89
CA GLY A 67 -1.56 -10.85 13.62
C GLY A 67 -2.95 -10.75 13.01
N ALA A 68 -3.75 -9.79 13.46
CA ALA A 68 -5.10 -9.56 12.96
C ALA A 68 -5.08 -8.60 11.77
N LYS A 69 -6.02 -8.79 10.84
CA LYS A 69 -6.16 -7.92 9.66
C LYS A 69 -6.16 -6.44 10.02
N VAL A 70 -5.41 -5.67 9.24
CA VAL A 70 -5.44 -4.20 9.32
C VAL A 70 -6.74 -3.69 8.70
N ASN A 71 -7.57 -3.03 9.49
CA ASN A 71 -8.89 -2.56 9.07
C ASN A 71 -9.03 -1.03 8.98
N LEU A 72 -7.97 -0.29 9.29
CA LEU A 72 -7.82 1.15 9.02
C LEU A 72 -6.37 1.43 8.62
N LEU A 73 -6.19 2.26 7.60
CA LEU A 73 -4.95 3.01 7.34
C LEU A 73 -5.36 4.44 6.99
N ALA A 74 -4.80 5.43 7.68
CA ALA A 74 -5.11 6.84 7.46
C ALA A 74 -3.94 7.72 7.84
N ASN A 75 -3.76 8.83 7.11
CA ASN A 75 -2.77 9.83 7.44
C ASN A 75 -3.40 10.95 8.29
N CYS A 76 -2.60 11.56 9.16
CA CYS A 76 -2.99 12.76 9.90
C CYS A 76 -1.86 13.78 9.84
N THR A 77 -2.16 15.00 9.38
CA THR A 77 -1.18 16.09 9.36
C THR A 77 -1.36 16.97 10.60
N TYR A 78 -0.30 17.20 11.36
CA TYR A 78 -0.30 18.06 12.53
C TYR A 78 0.99 18.87 12.66
N VAL A 79 0.96 19.94 13.44
CA VAL A 79 2.16 20.74 13.73
C VAL A 79 2.77 20.25 15.04
N GLY A 80 3.81 19.44 14.94
CA GLY A 80 4.58 18.98 16.08
C GLY A 80 5.47 20.08 16.66
N VAL A 81 5.62 20.10 17.98
CA VAL A 81 6.61 20.90 18.71
C VAL A 81 7.41 19.96 19.60
N ASP A 82 8.45 19.36 19.03
CA ASP A 82 9.29 18.40 19.74
C ASP A 82 10.76 18.52 19.32
N LYS A 83 11.59 17.67 19.91
CA LYS A 83 13.03 17.62 19.65
C LYS A 83 13.40 16.58 18.60
N TRP A 84 12.45 15.83 18.07
CA TRP A 84 12.73 14.74 17.14
C TRP A 84 13.12 15.29 15.77
N ALA A 85 14.15 14.70 15.20
CA ALA A 85 14.67 14.98 13.87
C ALA A 85 15.08 13.67 13.19
N MET A 86 15.11 13.72 11.86
CA MET A 86 15.54 12.61 11.05
C MET A 86 16.29 13.14 9.83
N PHE A 87 17.42 12.49 9.56
CA PHE A 87 18.08 12.55 8.27
C PHE A 87 17.79 11.25 7.54
N GLN A 88 17.43 11.34 6.26
CA GLN A 88 17.16 10.19 5.42
C GLN A 88 17.63 10.47 4.01
N ASP A 89 18.26 9.46 3.39
CA ASP A 89 18.71 9.51 2.01
C ASP A 89 18.42 8.17 1.35
N PHE A 90 17.70 8.17 0.24
CA PHE A 90 17.43 6.97 -0.58
C PHE A 90 18.40 6.84 -1.76
N PHE A 91 19.45 7.66 -1.77
CA PHE A 91 20.49 7.66 -2.80
C PHE A 91 19.93 7.82 -4.21
N GLU A 92 18.97 8.74 -4.36
CA GLU A 92 18.42 9.10 -5.66
C GLU A 92 19.45 9.91 -6.47
N GLY A 93 19.57 9.65 -7.77
CA GLY A 93 20.44 10.36 -8.70
C GLY A 93 21.57 9.52 -9.28
N GLU A 94 22.65 10.16 -9.73
CA GLU A 94 23.81 9.49 -10.36
C GLU A 94 25.06 9.47 -9.45
N THR A 95 25.09 10.33 -8.42
CA THR A 95 26.21 10.46 -7.48
C THR A 95 25.69 10.72 -6.08
N LEU A 96 26.41 10.27 -5.04
CA LEU A 96 26.09 10.60 -3.66
C LEU A 96 25.97 12.12 -3.50
N SER A 97 24.97 12.55 -2.72
CA SER A 97 24.75 13.97 -2.42
C SER A 97 25.93 14.57 -1.65
N ASP A 98 26.03 15.91 -1.63
CA ASP A 98 27.07 16.65 -0.89
C ASP A 98 27.01 16.44 0.63
N SER A 99 25.95 15.80 1.14
CA SER A 99 25.86 15.34 2.53
C SER A 99 26.85 14.22 2.85
N TRP A 100 27.41 13.55 1.84
CA TRP A 100 28.30 12.41 2.02
C TRP A 100 29.75 12.74 1.67
N THR A 101 30.68 12.09 2.38
CA THR A 101 32.10 12.12 2.05
C THR A 101 32.66 10.71 2.11
N ALA A 102 33.47 10.32 1.11
CA ALA A 102 34.17 9.05 1.11
C ALA A 102 34.91 8.82 2.44
N ALA A 103 34.71 7.67 3.05
CA ALA A 103 35.39 7.32 4.29
C ALA A 103 36.90 7.17 4.00
N SER A 104 37.72 8.03 4.60
CA SER A 104 39.15 8.16 4.28
C SER A 104 40.01 6.94 4.61
N TRP A 105 39.48 5.99 5.39
CA TRP A 105 40.13 4.73 5.75
C TRP A 105 39.62 3.54 4.92
N LEU A 106 38.71 3.79 3.97
CA LEU A 106 38.18 2.81 3.04
C LEU A 106 38.67 3.10 1.62
N SER A 107 38.46 2.16 0.69
CA SER A 107 39.03 2.23 -0.65
C SER A 107 38.43 3.35 -1.50
N ALA A 108 37.12 3.58 -1.38
CA ALA A 108 36.39 4.65 -2.04
C ALA A 108 34.98 4.82 -1.43
N ALA A 109 34.25 5.84 -1.87
CA ALA A 109 32.81 5.92 -1.62
C ALA A 109 32.04 4.88 -2.47
N PRO A 110 30.88 4.40 -2.01
CA PRO A 110 29.95 3.65 -2.85
C PRO A 110 29.49 4.47 -4.06
N GLY A 111 29.31 3.79 -5.20
CA GLY A 111 28.62 4.37 -6.36
C GLY A 111 27.10 4.24 -6.21
N ILE A 112 26.35 5.12 -6.87
CA ILE A 112 24.90 4.95 -7.07
C ILE A 112 24.71 4.12 -8.33
N LEU A 113 23.78 3.15 -8.28
CA LEU A 113 23.42 2.36 -9.46
C LEU A 113 22.89 3.32 -10.53
N PRO A 114 23.51 3.42 -11.72
CA PRO A 114 22.89 4.13 -12.82
C PRO A 114 21.58 3.40 -13.20
N LEU A 115 20.70 4.08 -13.96
CA LEU A 115 19.54 3.50 -14.66
C LEU A 115 19.88 2.32 -15.63
N SER A 116 21.13 1.86 -15.62
CA SER A 116 21.61 0.58 -16.10
C SER A 116 22.59 0.05 -15.06
N SER A 117 22.35 -1.13 -14.50
CA SER A 117 23.26 -1.83 -13.59
C SER A 117 24.66 -2.14 -14.14
N ALA A 118 25.00 -1.75 -15.37
CA ALA A 118 26.33 -1.97 -15.93
C ALA A 118 27.45 -1.12 -15.27
N ALA A 119 27.18 -0.42 -14.16
CA ALA A 119 28.21 0.15 -13.30
C ALA A 119 27.89 -0.09 -11.82
N VAL A 120 28.18 -1.32 -11.35
CA VAL A 120 28.23 -1.64 -9.92
C VAL A 120 29.67 -1.92 -9.53
N SER A 121 30.02 -1.71 -8.25
CA SER A 121 31.26 -2.21 -7.67
C SER A 121 31.28 -3.74 -7.72
N THR A 122 31.77 -4.28 -8.83
CA THR A 122 32.25 -5.66 -8.98
C THR A 122 33.59 -5.87 -8.26
N THR A 123 34.13 -4.81 -7.68
CA THR A 123 35.38 -4.82 -6.91
C THR A 123 35.13 -5.37 -5.51
N TYR A 124 35.88 -6.42 -5.15
CA TYR A 124 36.09 -6.94 -3.79
C TYR A 124 36.85 -5.91 -2.93
N GLN A 125 36.25 -4.73 -2.76
CA GLN A 125 36.83 -3.60 -2.05
C GLN A 125 35.87 -3.17 -0.95
N ASN A 126 36.47 -2.70 0.13
CA ASN A 126 35.73 -2.13 1.24
C ASN A 126 35.41 -0.67 0.92
N LEU A 127 34.13 -0.39 0.65
CA LEU A 127 33.62 0.92 0.28
C LEU A 127 32.84 1.52 1.44
N GLY A 128 32.80 2.84 1.54
CA GLY A 128 31.90 3.50 2.49
C GLY A 128 31.98 5.01 2.50
N ALA A 129 31.00 5.61 3.15
CA ALA A 129 30.84 7.06 3.24
C ALA A 129 30.47 7.48 4.66
N THR A 130 30.80 8.72 5.00
CA THR A 130 30.42 9.35 6.27
C THR A 130 29.50 10.53 6.00
N LEU A 131 28.45 10.62 6.81
CA LEU A 131 27.46 11.69 6.74
C LEU A 131 28.00 12.98 7.35
N ALA A 132 27.72 14.13 6.73
CA ALA A 132 27.97 15.47 7.24
C ALA A 132 27.65 15.64 8.75
N ALA A 133 28.34 16.58 9.42
CA ALA A 133 28.19 16.71 10.87
C ALA A 133 26.80 17.27 11.21
N GLU A 134 26.03 16.49 11.96
CA GLU A 134 24.70 16.86 12.46
C GLU A 134 24.74 17.21 13.95
N THR A 135 23.85 18.08 14.40
CA THR A 135 23.76 18.48 15.82
C THR A 135 22.87 17.49 16.58
N VAL A 136 23.42 16.31 16.86
CA VAL A 136 22.73 15.22 17.57
C VAL A 136 22.90 15.36 19.09
N ASP A 137 21.81 15.28 19.84
CA ASP A 137 21.85 15.07 21.29
C ASP A 137 22.19 13.60 21.58
N THR A 138 23.47 13.34 21.84
CA THR A 138 23.98 11.99 22.13
C THR A 138 23.64 11.48 23.54
N THR A 139 22.98 12.30 24.37
CA THR A 139 22.48 11.86 25.69
C THR A 139 21.13 11.16 25.60
N ALA A 140 20.38 11.42 24.54
CA ALA A 140 19.15 10.74 24.21
C ALA A 140 19.38 9.64 23.17
N ALA A 141 18.47 8.67 23.12
CA ALA A 141 18.61 7.52 22.25
C ALA A 141 18.41 7.89 20.78
N TYR A 142 19.30 7.44 19.91
CA TYR A 142 19.22 7.65 18.47
C TYR A 142 19.46 6.35 17.70
N GLU A 143 18.91 6.27 16.49
CA GLU A 143 19.01 5.11 15.60
C GLU A 143 19.79 5.49 14.34
N ILE A 144 20.66 4.58 13.88
CA ILE A 144 21.27 4.61 12.56
C ILE A 144 20.83 3.35 11.84
N ALA A 145 20.36 3.46 10.61
CA ALA A 145 19.87 2.32 9.86
C ALA A 145 20.28 2.40 8.39
N ILE A 146 20.51 1.23 7.80
CA ILE A 146 20.69 1.06 6.35
C ILE A 146 19.68 0.05 5.82
N TRP A 147 19.05 0.38 4.69
CA TRP A 147 18.15 -0.53 3.99
C TRP A 147 18.97 -1.40 3.06
N ILE A 148 19.07 -2.69 3.34
CA ILE A 148 19.84 -3.65 2.55
C ILE A 148 18.87 -4.43 1.68
N SER A 149 19.20 -4.54 0.38
CA SER A 149 18.43 -5.32 -0.58
C SER A 149 19.29 -6.46 -1.15
N PRO A 150 18.70 -7.65 -1.38
CA PRO A 150 19.35 -8.70 -2.15
C PRO A 150 19.46 -8.28 -3.62
N PHE A 151 20.34 -8.94 -4.34
CA PHE A 151 20.43 -8.85 -5.80
C PHE A 151 20.31 -10.27 -6.36
N ASP A 152 19.55 -10.47 -7.42
CA ASP A 152 19.40 -11.78 -8.08
C ASP A 152 18.98 -12.91 -7.10
N GLY A 153 18.09 -12.59 -6.16
CA GLY A 153 17.63 -13.51 -5.12
C GLY A 153 18.62 -13.83 -3.99
N ALA A 154 19.77 -13.15 -3.90
CA ALA A 154 20.78 -13.42 -2.86
C ALA A 154 21.44 -12.17 -2.27
N HIS A 155 21.92 -12.28 -1.02
CA HIS A 155 22.89 -11.33 -0.45
C HIS A 155 24.32 -11.75 -0.80
N HIS A 156 25.25 -10.79 -0.87
CA HIS A 156 26.58 -11.03 -1.44
C HIS A 156 27.78 -10.58 -0.59
N GLY A 157 27.57 -10.14 0.65
CA GLY A 157 28.70 -9.71 1.46
C GLY A 157 28.38 -9.07 2.80
N THR A 158 29.16 -8.05 3.14
CA THR A 158 29.09 -7.40 4.44
C THR A 158 28.62 -5.97 4.32
N TYR A 159 27.79 -5.55 5.26
CA TYR A 159 27.19 -4.23 5.36
C TYR A 159 27.51 -3.67 6.74
N SER A 160 28.04 -2.46 6.80
CA SER A 160 28.52 -1.87 8.04
C SER A 160 27.86 -0.53 8.32
N ILE A 161 27.53 -0.30 9.59
CA ILE A 161 27.15 1.01 10.12
C ILE A 161 28.30 1.52 10.98
N PHE A 162 28.69 2.77 10.74
CA PHE A 162 29.69 3.49 11.52
C PHE A 162 28.98 4.49 12.42
N GLY A 163 29.34 4.54 13.70
CA GLY A 163 28.73 5.46 14.64
C GLY A 163 29.69 5.96 15.71
N ARG A 164 29.27 7.02 16.40
CA ARG A 164 30.05 7.68 17.47
C ARG A 164 31.43 8.18 17.02
N MET A 165 31.59 8.45 15.72
CA MET A 165 32.87 8.93 15.18
C MET A 165 33.16 10.36 15.64
N ASN A 166 34.44 10.74 15.68
CA ASN A 166 34.86 12.10 15.96
C ASN A 166 34.24 13.10 14.95
N ASN A 167 33.79 14.27 15.43
CA ASN A 167 33.08 15.25 14.61
C ASN A 167 33.95 15.98 13.57
N THR A 168 35.26 16.00 13.77
CA THR A 168 36.24 16.69 12.91
C THR A 168 37.02 15.70 12.04
N THR A 169 37.41 14.54 12.59
CA THR A 169 38.16 13.49 11.89
C THR A 169 37.40 12.16 11.99
N PRO A 170 36.34 11.96 11.19
CA PRO A 170 35.36 10.90 11.42
C PRO A 170 35.88 9.53 10.97
N ILE A 171 36.82 8.92 11.70
CA ILE A 171 37.40 7.59 11.39
C ILE A 171 36.94 6.59 12.45
N ALA A 172 36.04 5.67 12.06
CA ALA A 172 35.41 4.71 12.98
C ALA A 172 36.40 3.77 13.67
N THR A 173 37.50 3.41 12.99
CA THR A 173 38.54 2.53 13.55
C THR A 173 39.54 3.26 14.44
N THR A 174 39.47 4.60 14.51
CA THR A 174 40.28 5.40 15.45
C THR A 174 39.48 5.66 16.71
N ASP A 175 38.31 6.30 16.59
CA ASP A 175 37.40 6.58 17.70
C ASP A 175 35.96 6.45 17.21
N GLY A 176 35.23 5.47 17.74
CA GLY A 176 33.84 5.18 17.35
C GLY A 176 33.51 3.69 17.44
N PHE A 177 32.49 3.25 16.71
CA PHE A 177 32.17 1.84 16.56
C PHE A 177 31.86 1.46 15.11
N VAL A 178 32.03 0.18 14.80
CA VAL A 178 31.63 -0.46 13.56
C VAL A 178 30.71 -1.64 13.90
N ALA A 179 29.45 -1.55 13.47
CA ALA A 179 28.49 -2.66 13.51
C ALA A 179 28.40 -3.25 12.11
N THR A 180 28.65 -4.55 11.95
CA THR A 180 28.68 -5.24 10.64
C THR A 180 27.69 -6.38 10.62
N LEU A 181 26.84 -6.40 9.59
CA LEU A 181 26.04 -7.54 9.18
C LEU A 181 26.74 -8.25 8.02
N THR A 182 26.97 -9.55 8.14
CA THR A 182 27.45 -10.44 7.09
C THR A 182 26.27 -11.26 6.60
N ALA A 183 25.86 -11.00 5.35
CA ALA A 183 24.76 -11.69 4.69
C ALA A 183 25.21 -12.20 3.31
N THR A 184 25.20 -13.52 3.13
CA THR A 184 25.55 -14.18 1.87
C THR A 184 24.58 -15.31 1.54
N GLY A 185 24.29 -15.49 0.25
CA GLY A 185 23.45 -16.57 -0.26
C GLY A 185 21.96 -16.22 -0.29
N THR A 186 21.17 -17.24 -0.63
CA THR A 186 19.72 -17.14 -0.89
C THR A 186 18.85 -17.40 0.35
N VAL A 187 19.46 -17.79 1.48
CA VAL A 187 18.74 -18.21 2.70
C VAL A 187 19.21 -17.43 3.92
N GLY A 188 18.24 -17.11 4.79
CA GLY A 188 18.32 -16.20 5.93
C GLY A 188 19.32 -16.46 7.08
N VAL A 189 20.37 -17.25 6.93
CA VAL A 189 21.36 -17.44 8.02
C VAL A 189 22.43 -16.36 7.92
N TYR A 190 22.33 -15.37 8.80
CA TYR A 190 23.22 -14.21 8.81
C TYR A 190 24.01 -14.14 10.10
N SER A 191 25.17 -13.49 10.05
CA SER A 191 25.99 -13.26 11.24
C SER A 191 26.48 -11.84 11.26
N GLY A 192 27.00 -11.38 12.38
CA GLY A 192 27.59 -10.05 12.43
C GLY A 192 28.39 -9.79 13.69
N SER A 193 28.89 -8.58 13.80
CA SER A 193 29.70 -8.14 14.93
C SER A 193 29.56 -6.66 15.21
N LEU A 194 29.74 -6.27 16.47
CA LEU A 194 30.00 -4.90 16.90
C LEU A 194 31.41 -4.81 17.49
N ILE A 195 32.19 -3.82 17.05
CA ILE A 195 33.52 -3.51 17.59
C ILE A 195 33.59 -2.00 17.85
N ALA A 196 33.95 -1.61 19.07
CA ALA A 196 34.26 -0.21 19.41
C ALA A 196 35.78 0.03 19.39
N TYR A 197 36.19 1.29 19.18
CA TYR A 197 37.58 1.70 19.04
C TYR A 197 37.90 2.91 19.92
N ASN A 198 39.10 2.87 20.51
CA ASN A 198 39.67 3.95 21.31
C ASN A 198 41.10 4.24 20.84
N ALA A 199 41.32 5.44 20.29
CA ALA A 199 42.61 5.89 19.77
C ALA A 199 43.32 4.86 18.84
N GLY A 200 42.55 4.20 17.97
CA GLY A 200 43.05 3.20 17.01
C GLY A 200 43.12 1.77 17.54
N SER A 201 42.85 1.55 18.83
CA SER A 201 42.83 0.22 19.44
C SER A 201 41.41 -0.36 19.41
N ALA A 202 41.26 -1.56 18.87
CA ALA A 202 39.99 -2.29 18.87
C ALA A 202 39.66 -2.84 20.27
N GLY A 203 38.42 -2.64 20.71
CA GLY A 203 37.85 -3.26 21.91
C GLY A 203 37.42 -4.70 21.67
N SER A 204 36.46 -5.17 22.47
CA SER A 204 35.90 -6.51 22.34
C SER A 204 35.11 -6.66 21.04
N THR A 205 35.16 -7.85 20.45
CA THR A 205 34.28 -8.20 19.32
C THR A 205 33.01 -8.86 19.84
N HIS A 206 31.89 -8.17 19.75
CA HIS A 206 30.58 -8.67 20.14
C HIS A 206 29.89 -9.29 18.93
N THR A 207 29.95 -10.61 18.81
CA THR A 207 29.36 -11.34 17.67
C THR A 207 27.90 -11.67 17.88
N PHE A 208 27.14 -11.75 16.79
CA PHE A 208 25.77 -12.24 16.78
C PHE A 208 25.48 -13.13 15.58
N THR A 209 24.41 -13.92 15.68
CA THR A 209 23.89 -14.75 14.61
C THR A 209 22.38 -14.60 14.54
N ILE A 210 21.85 -14.53 13.32
CA ILE A 210 20.43 -14.43 13.03
C ILE A 210 20.08 -15.65 12.21
N THR A 211 19.04 -16.37 12.63
CA THR A 211 18.41 -17.39 11.80
C THR A 211 17.09 -16.80 11.31
N ALA A 212 17.11 -16.15 10.15
CA ALA A 212 15.89 -15.78 9.46
C ALA A 212 15.38 -17.02 8.69
N THR A 213 14.09 -17.30 8.84
CA THR A 213 13.39 -18.31 8.04
C THR A 213 13.03 -17.67 6.70
N GLY A 214 13.34 -18.33 5.58
CA GLY A 214 12.92 -17.86 4.25
C GLY A 214 14.05 -17.44 3.32
N GLN A 215 13.66 -16.80 2.22
CA GLN A 215 14.56 -16.30 1.17
C GLN A 215 15.33 -15.05 1.62
N ALA A 216 16.34 -14.65 0.82
CA ALA A 216 17.04 -13.40 1.03
C ALA A 216 16.07 -12.22 0.86
N ASP A 217 15.73 -11.54 1.96
CA ASP A 217 14.76 -10.44 1.96
C ASP A 217 15.44 -9.07 2.11
N SER A 218 14.69 -8.02 1.74
CA SER A 218 15.09 -6.62 1.89
C SER A 218 14.62 -6.06 3.23
N GLY A 219 15.42 -5.20 3.85
CA GLY A 219 14.95 -4.48 5.03
C GLY A 219 16.01 -3.66 5.73
N TRP A 220 15.67 -3.16 6.92
CA TRP A 220 16.55 -2.31 7.69
C TRP A 220 17.48 -3.12 8.60
N PHE A 221 18.79 -2.90 8.47
CA PHE A 221 19.77 -3.18 9.52
C PHE A 221 19.89 -1.94 10.40
N LYS A 222 19.45 -2.05 11.65
CA LYS A 222 19.33 -0.92 12.58
C LYS A 222 20.33 -1.05 13.71
N VAL A 223 20.95 0.06 14.08
CA VAL A 223 21.79 0.21 15.26
C VAL A 223 21.19 1.28 16.15
N LEU A 224 20.72 0.87 17.32
CA LEU A 224 20.21 1.75 18.35
C LEU A 224 21.30 2.05 19.37
N VAL A 225 21.60 3.33 19.54
CA VAL A 225 22.52 3.84 20.56
C VAL A 225 21.70 4.54 21.66
N ASN A 226 21.84 4.08 22.89
CA ASN A 226 21.20 4.68 24.07
C ASN A 226 22.26 4.92 25.16
N GLY A 227 22.77 6.15 25.22
CA GLY A 227 23.99 6.46 25.96
C GLY A 227 25.18 5.69 25.38
N ASN A 228 25.78 4.80 26.17
CA ASN A 228 26.86 3.91 25.73
C ASN A 228 26.38 2.49 25.40
N ASN A 229 25.08 2.21 25.55
CA ASN A 229 24.53 0.92 25.17
C ASN A 229 24.20 0.91 23.68
N VAL A 230 24.75 -0.07 22.97
CA VAL A 230 24.48 -0.29 21.54
C VAL A 230 23.73 -1.61 21.37
N SER A 231 22.69 -1.59 20.54
CA SER A 231 21.93 -2.79 20.16
C SER A 231 21.73 -2.80 18.65
N CYS A 232 21.62 -3.99 18.07
CA CYS A 232 21.43 -4.18 16.64
C CYS A 232 20.18 -5.01 16.36
N SER A 233 19.48 -4.71 15.26
CA SER A 233 18.39 -5.53 14.73
C SER A 233 18.44 -5.62 13.21
N TRP A 234 17.90 -6.71 12.69
CA TRP A 234 17.79 -7.01 11.26
C TRP A 234 16.42 -7.65 11.01
N LEU A 235 15.68 -7.15 10.01
CA LEU A 235 14.32 -7.62 9.67
C LEU A 235 13.41 -7.70 10.91
N GLY A 236 13.37 -6.63 11.71
CA GLY A 236 12.61 -6.56 12.96
C GLY A 236 13.12 -7.45 14.11
N THR A 237 14.11 -8.30 13.88
CA THR A 237 14.65 -9.24 14.88
C THR A 237 15.87 -8.65 15.57
N SER A 238 15.85 -8.60 16.91
CA SER A 238 17.04 -8.20 17.67
C SER A 238 18.15 -9.23 17.47
N CYS A 239 19.30 -8.78 16.95
CA CYS A 239 20.45 -9.63 16.71
C CYS A 239 21.56 -9.40 17.75
N LEU A 240 21.70 -8.17 18.26
CA LEU A 240 22.57 -7.86 19.39
C LEU A 240 21.77 -7.08 20.44
N THR A 241 21.68 -7.62 21.64
CA THR A 241 21.07 -6.93 22.78
C THR A 241 21.96 -5.78 23.29
N ALA A 242 21.39 -4.87 24.09
CA ALA A 242 22.10 -3.73 24.65
C ALA A 242 23.47 -4.12 25.24
N THR A 243 24.53 -3.63 24.59
CA THR A 243 25.94 -3.88 24.91
C THR A 243 26.59 -2.56 25.29
N ASP A 244 27.10 -2.45 26.51
CA ASP A 244 27.80 -1.25 26.97
C ASP A 244 29.22 -1.21 26.41
N ILE A 245 29.50 -0.19 25.58
CA ILE A 245 30.82 0.04 24.96
C ILE A 245 31.59 1.18 25.64
N SER A 246 31.19 1.61 26.84
CA SER A 246 31.76 2.76 27.54
C SER A 246 33.26 2.66 27.81
N SER A 247 33.77 1.47 28.14
CA SER A 247 35.20 1.22 28.38
C SER A 247 36.03 1.14 27.09
N GLU A 248 35.36 1.07 25.93
CA GLU A 248 35.97 0.79 24.63
C GLU A 248 35.90 1.98 23.67
N LEU A 249 35.10 3.00 24.00
CA LEU A 249 35.01 4.25 23.25
C LEU A 249 36.09 5.23 23.69
N GLY A 250 36.81 5.80 22.72
CA GLY A 250 37.76 6.88 22.98
C GLY A 250 37.08 8.19 23.40
N GLY A 251 37.79 9.02 24.18
CA GLY A 251 37.29 10.32 24.65
C GLY A 251 37.02 11.34 23.54
N SER A 252 37.50 11.07 22.33
CA SER A 252 37.28 11.87 21.11
C SER A 252 36.04 11.43 20.32
N ALA A 253 35.30 10.41 20.79
CA ALA A 253 34.08 9.92 20.15
C ALA A 253 33.01 11.02 20.11
N GLY A 254 32.41 11.23 18.94
CA GLY A 254 31.45 12.28 18.66
C GLY A 254 30.09 11.74 18.25
N ALA A 255 29.44 12.45 17.32
CA ALA A 255 28.12 12.13 16.80
C ALA A 255 28.14 11.76 15.30
N ARG A 256 29.31 11.71 14.67
CA ARG A 256 29.43 11.37 13.24
C ARG A 256 29.04 9.92 12.99
N VAL A 257 28.34 9.72 11.87
CA VAL A 257 27.82 8.43 11.43
C VAL A 257 28.16 8.18 9.97
N GLY A 258 28.01 6.94 9.53
CA GLY A 258 28.26 6.55 8.14
C GLY A 258 27.88 5.10 7.90
N PHE A 259 28.15 4.63 6.69
CA PHE A 259 27.92 3.26 6.30
C PHE A 259 28.99 2.75 5.34
N GLY A 260 29.12 1.44 5.25
CA GLY A 260 30.02 0.77 4.33
C GLY A 260 29.47 -0.54 3.80
N LEU A 261 30.08 -1.02 2.73
CA LEU A 261 29.73 -2.23 2.03
C LEU A 261 30.97 -2.88 1.42
N ASN A 262 30.99 -4.21 1.44
CA ASN A 262 32.06 -5.00 0.86
C ASN A 262 31.46 -6.28 0.26
N CYS A 263 31.51 -6.38 -1.06
CA CYS A 263 31.07 -7.58 -1.76
C CYS A 263 32.12 -8.69 -1.59
N THR A 264 31.67 -9.84 -1.12
CA THR A 264 32.54 -10.99 -0.83
C THR A 264 32.31 -12.17 -1.78
N VAL A 265 31.29 -12.07 -2.65
CA VAL A 265 30.90 -13.11 -3.61
C VAL A 265 31.21 -12.66 -5.04
N ALA A 266 31.84 -13.55 -5.80
CA ALA A 266 32.19 -13.30 -7.20
C ALA A 266 30.94 -13.05 -8.06
N GLY A 267 30.93 -11.93 -8.79
CA GLY A 267 29.77 -11.53 -9.61
C GLY A 267 28.57 -11.03 -8.80
N GLY A 268 28.65 -11.07 -7.46
CA GLY A 268 27.62 -10.57 -6.57
C GLY A 268 27.65 -9.05 -6.45
N ILE A 269 26.53 -8.49 -5.98
CA ILE A 269 26.36 -7.07 -5.72
C ILE A 269 25.80 -6.88 -4.29
N CYS A 270 26.38 -5.96 -3.53
CA CYS A 270 25.82 -5.46 -2.28
C CYS A 270 25.05 -4.17 -2.54
N ILE A 271 23.77 -4.14 -2.17
CA ILE A 271 22.88 -2.99 -2.37
C ILE A 271 22.48 -2.39 -1.02
N VAL A 272 22.58 -1.06 -0.92
CA VAL A 272 21.97 -0.27 0.15
C VAL A 272 21.07 0.79 -0.50
N ASN A 273 19.75 0.65 -0.38
CA ASN A 273 18.78 1.57 -1.00
C ASN A 273 18.43 2.77 -0.13
N GLY A 274 18.86 2.78 1.12
CA GLY A 274 18.50 3.85 2.03
C GLY A 274 19.41 3.92 3.23
N PHE A 275 19.61 5.13 3.71
CA PHE A 275 20.22 5.43 4.98
C PHE A 275 19.26 6.28 5.80
N ARG A 276 19.19 6.02 7.10
CA ARG A 276 18.37 6.79 8.02
C ARG A 276 19.11 7.01 9.33
N GLN A 277 19.09 8.25 9.81
CA GLN A 277 19.48 8.60 11.17
C GLN A 277 18.32 9.29 11.86
N GLN A 278 17.85 8.72 12.97
CA GLN A 278 16.73 9.25 13.74
C GLN A 278 17.22 9.66 15.11
N TYR A 279 17.05 10.92 15.47
CA TYR A 279 17.72 11.49 16.62
C TYR A 279 16.91 12.62 17.26
N THR A 280 17.34 13.02 18.45
CA THR A 280 16.88 14.23 19.11
C THR A 280 17.86 15.37 18.88
N TYR A 281 17.34 16.54 18.56
CA TYR A 281 18.07 17.78 18.39
C TYR A 281 18.17 18.55 19.70
N ASN A 282 19.24 19.32 19.88
CA ASN A 282 19.40 20.26 21.00
C ASN A 282 18.53 21.52 20.80
N GLY A 283 17.21 21.36 20.88
CA GLY A 283 16.23 22.43 20.70
C GLY A 283 14.86 21.91 20.26
N PHE A 284 13.85 22.79 20.23
CA PHE A 284 12.53 22.46 19.72
C PHE A 284 12.42 22.85 18.25
N LYS A 285 11.89 21.95 17.43
CA LYS A 285 11.53 22.23 16.03
C LYS A 285 10.02 22.23 15.91
N ARG A 286 9.46 23.37 15.48
CA ARG A 286 8.06 23.45 15.05
C ARG A 286 8.00 23.09 13.57
N ALA A 287 7.38 21.97 13.24
CA ALA A 287 7.27 21.54 11.85
C ALA A 287 5.94 20.83 11.60
N PRO A 288 5.30 21.05 10.43
CA PRO A 288 4.23 20.19 9.98
C PRO A 288 4.78 18.77 9.79
N ARG A 289 4.01 17.79 10.25
CA ARG A 289 4.29 16.37 10.10
C ARG A 289 3.03 15.67 9.67
N THR A 290 3.18 14.72 8.78
CA THR A 290 2.12 13.76 8.47
C THR A 290 2.54 12.41 9.00
N ILE A 291 1.67 11.82 9.81
CA ILE A 291 1.90 10.53 10.45
C ILE A 291 0.84 9.53 10.03
N LEU A 292 1.23 8.26 9.96
CA LEU A 292 0.32 7.16 9.70
C LEU A 292 -0.39 6.71 10.98
N TYR A 293 -1.69 6.45 10.86
CA TYR A 293 -2.47 5.67 11.79
C TYR A 293 -2.90 4.36 11.15
N ALA A 294 -2.90 3.29 11.94
CA ALA A 294 -3.39 1.98 11.55
C ALA A 294 -4.29 1.40 12.65
N ALA A 295 -5.30 0.60 12.30
CA ALA A 295 -6.08 -0.13 13.29
C ALA A 295 -6.08 -1.63 12.97
N ALA A 296 -5.98 -2.44 14.02
CA ALA A 296 -6.09 -3.89 13.96
C ALA A 296 -6.57 -4.42 15.31
N ASN A 297 -7.46 -5.43 15.30
CA ASN A 297 -8.02 -6.07 16.50
C ASN A 297 -8.61 -5.09 17.55
N GLY A 298 -9.09 -3.94 17.10
CA GLY A 298 -9.66 -2.91 17.97
C GLY A 298 -8.64 -2.05 18.71
N THR A 299 -7.36 -2.13 18.36
CA THR A 299 -6.31 -1.22 18.84
C THR A 299 -5.95 -0.24 17.73
N LEU A 300 -5.82 1.04 18.08
CA LEU A 300 -5.27 2.07 17.20
C LEU A 300 -3.75 2.13 17.39
N TYR A 301 -3.03 2.18 16.29
CA TYR A 301 -1.58 2.33 16.20
C TYR A 301 -1.25 3.63 15.49
N VAL A 302 -0.14 4.24 15.88
CA VAL A 302 0.36 5.49 15.34
C VAL A 302 1.84 5.36 15.02
N GLU A 303 2.26 6.00 13.94
CA GLU A 303 3.67 6.16 13.57
C GLU A 303 4.42 6.85 14.71
N GLY A 304 5.32 6.10 15.35
CA GLY A 304 6.25 6.62 16.32
C GLY A 304 7.56 7.06 15.65
N ALA A 305 8.58 7.30 16.47
CA ALA A 305 9.89 7.69 15.97
C ALA A 305 10.59 6.63 15.11
N ARG A 306 10.21 5.35 15.17
CA ARG A 306 10.97 4.22 14.59
C ARG A 306 10.11 3.13 13.96
N ASP A 307 8.88 2.99 14.43
CA ASP A 307 7.92 1.95 14.03
C ASP A 307 6.50 2.38 14.43
N LEU A 308 5.48 1.57 14.10
CA LEU A 308 4.11 1.73 14.57
C LEU A 308 3.97 1.28 16.04
N GLY A 309 3.50 2.19 16.90
CA GLY A 309 3.23 1.93 18.32
C GLY A 309 1.74 2.05 18.63
N ALA A 310 1.25 1.28 19.61
CA ALA A 310 -0.12 1.43 20.07
C ALA A 310 -0.36 2.82 20.68
N VAL A 311 -1.45 3.48 20.29
CA VAL A 311 -1.88 4.75 20.88
C VAL A 311 -2.26 4.51 22.33
N THR A 312 -1.84 5.40 23.22
CA THR A 312 -2.17 5.28 24.64
C THR A 312 -3.63 5.65 24.85
N HIS A 313 -4.46 4.68 25.26
CA HIS A 313 -5.83 4.92 25.66
C HIS A 313 -6.25 3.96 26.78
N THR A 314 -7.14 4.41 27.66
CA THR A 314 -7.75 3.57 28.68
C THR A 314 -9.16 3.24 28.22
N ASN A 315 -9.46 1.95 28.04
CA ASN A 315 -10.80 1.37 27.79
C ASN A 315 -11.49 1.65 26.43
N TYR A 316 -11.09 2.65 25.66
CA TYR A 316 -11.56 2.80 24.28
C TYR A 316 -11.07 1.63 23.41
N THR A 317 -11.86 1.16 22.45
CA THR A 317 -11.43 0.14 21.47
C THR A 317 -11.90 0.55 20.09
N LEU A 318 -11.43 -0.01 18.98
CA LEU A 318 -12.07 0.17 17.67
C LEU A 318 -12.84 -1.09 17.26
N SER A 319 -13.73 -0.98 16.28
CA SER A 319 -14.34 -2.13 15.63
C SER A 319 -13.24 -3.07 15.11
N LYS A 320 -13.40 -4.37 15.36
CA LYS A 320 -12.38 -5.39 15.05
C LYS A 320 -12.58 -6.04 13.69
N THR A 321 -13.81 -6.04 13.22
CA THR A 321 -14.26 -6.78 12.05
C THR A 321 -14.43 -5.85 10.87
N GLU A 322 -15.06 -4.70 11.12
CA GLU A 322 -15.48 -3.80 10.07
C GLU A 322 -14.33 -2.94 9.54
N PRO A 323 -14.37 -2.66 8.24
CA PRO A 323 -13.68 -1.59 7.62
C PRO A 323 -13.98 -0.23 8.26
N LEU A 324 -12.96 0.42 8.79
CA LEU A 324 -13.06 1.80 9.25
C LEU A 324 -12.63 2.80 8.17
N GLU A 325 -13.19 4.00 8.25
CA GLU A 325 -12.79 5.19 7.50
C GLU A 325 -12.41 6.29 8.49
N ALA A 326 -11.47 7.15 8.08
CA ALA A 326 -11.03 8.26 8.89
C ALA A 326 -10.59 9.42 8.01
N VAL A 327 -10.67 10.63 8.56
CA VAL A 327 -10.27 11.86 7.86
C VAL A 327 -9.49 12.77 8.78
N ASP A 328 -8.46 13.42 8.24
CA ASP A 328 -7.73 14.47 8.95
C ASP A 328 -8.46 15.81 8.81
N LEU A 329 -8.67 16.49 9.93
CA LEU A 329 -9.28 17.80 9.97
C LEU A 329 -8.76 18.56 11.19
N LEU A 330 -8.33 19.81 11.01
CA LEU A 330 -7.82 20.67 12.08
C LEU A 330 -6.77 19.99 12.99
N GLN A 331 -5.82 19.27 12.38
CA GLN A 331 -4.72 18.57 13.04
C GLN A 331 -5.12 17.37 13.92
N LYS A 332 -6.32 16.83 13.73
CA LYS A 332 -6.80 15.61 14.41
C LYS A 332 -7.32 14.62 13.38
N LEU A 333 -7.32 13.34 13.76
CA LEU A 333 -7.91 12.28 12.96
C LEU A 333 -9.29 11.92 13.51
N TYR A 334 -10.33 12.11 12.69
CA TYR A 334 -11.70 11.73 12.99
C TYR A 334 -11.99 10.36 12.38
N ILE A 335 -12.45 9.41 13.19
CA ILE A 335 -12.63 8.01 12.80
C ILE A 335 -14.11 7.64 12.88
N ALA A 336 -14.65 7.12 11.77
CA ALA A 336 -15.94 6.45 11.72
C ALA A 336 -15.82 5.03 12.27
N ASP A 337 -15.98 4.86 13.59
CA ASP A 337 -15.85 3.57 14.28
C ASP A 337 -17.10 2.68 14.11
N TYR A 338 -17.48 2.39 12.86
CA TYR A 338 -18.68 1.63 12.54
C TYR A 338 -18.59 0.16 12.97
N SER A 339 -19.72 -0.38 13.41
CA SER A 339 -19.91 -1.81 13.64
C SER A 339 -21.31 -2.23 13.20
N SER A 340 -21.41 -3.42 12.61
CA SER A 340 -22.67 -4.07 12.26
C SER A 340 -23.41 -4.64 13.49
N ASP A 341 -22.74 -4.77 14.64
CA ASP A 341 -23.29 -5.34 15.89
C ASP A 341 -24.12 -4.32 16.72
N GLU A 342 -24.81 -3.39 16.06
CA GLU A 342 -25.65 -2.40 16.73
C GLU A 342 -26.91 -3.02 17.34
N ILE A 343 -27.34 -2.50 18.49
CA ILE A 343 -28.57 -2.96 19.16
C ILE A 343 -29.71 -2.03 18.74
N LYS A 344 -30.77 -2.59 18.16
CA LYS A 344 -32.01 -1.88 17.82
C LYS A 344 -33.18 -2.53 18.51
N VAL A 345 -33.95 -1.76 19.26
CA VAL A 345 -35.16 -2.24 19.94
C VAL A 345 -36.28 -1.24 19.71
N ASP A 346 -37.41 -1.73 19.18
CA ASP A 346 -38.55 -0.89 18.79
C ASP A 346 -39.20 -0.19 19.97
N THR A 347 -39.11 -0.76 21.17
CA THR A 347 -39.69 -0.19 22.39
C THR A 347 -38.79 -0.43 23.61
N CYS A 348 -38.38 0.66 24.25
CA CYS A 348 -37.72 0.70 25.56
C CYS A 348 -38.52 1.56 26.54
N THR A 349 -38.25 1.41 27.84
CA THR A 349 -38.82 2.29 28.87
C THR A 349 -37.78 3.30 29.31
N VAL A 350 -38.16 4.58 29.34
CA VAL A 350 -37.31 5.70 29.76
C VAL A 350 -37.86 6.26 31.06
N SER A 351 -37.00 6.38 32.08
CA SER A 351 -37.34 7.01 33.36
C SER A 351 -36.16 7.80 33.92
N GLY A 352 -36.29 9.12 33.92
CA GLY A 352 -35.22 10.02 34.34
C GLY A 352 -34.00 9.85 33.45
N THR A 353 -32.91 9.32 34.00
CA THR A 353 -31.68 8.97 33.26
C THR A 353 -31.57 7.49 32.90
N THR A 354 -32.55 6.67 33.27
CA THR A 354 -32.51 5.22 33.10
C THR A 354 -33.28 4.79 31.86
N ILE A 355 -32.68 3.93 31.05
CA ILE A 355 -33.29 3.30 29.89
C ILE A 355 -33.31 1.80 30.13
N THR A 356 -34.48 1.18 30.16
CA THR A 356 -34.65 -0.27 30.28
C THR A 356 -34.85 -0.85 28.89
N VAL A 357 -33.94 -1.73 28.46
CA VAL A 357 -33.85 -2.21 27.08
C VAL A 357 -33.32 -3.65 27.05
N THR A 358 -33.90 -4.50 26.20
CA THR A 358 -33.48 -5.89 26.03
C THR A 358 -32.19 -6.01 25.22
N GLY A 359 -31.40 -7.07 25.45
CA GLY A 359 -30.23 -7.39 24.63
C GLY A 359 -28.94 -6.63 25.00
N VAL A 360 -29.00 -5.70 25.96
CA VAL A 360 -27.85 -4.96 26.46
C VAL A 360 -27.15 -5.73 27.59
N THR A 361 -25.84 -5.85 27.47
CA THR A 361 -24.94 -6.42 28.49
C THR A 361 -23.62 -5.65 28.54
N ALA A 362 -22.84 -5.83 29.60
CA ALA A 362 -21.48 -5.27 29.68
C ALA A 362 -20.49 -5.91 28.67
N ALA A 363 -20.88 -7.02 28.01
CA ALA A 363 -20.05 -7.70 27.02
C ALA A 363 -20.17 -7.10 25.61
N ASN A 364 -21.34 -6.56 25.26
CA ASN A 364 -21.63 -6.00 23.94
C ASN A 364 -21.85 -4.48 23.96
N THR A 365 -21.85 -3.82 25.12
CA THR A 365 -22.00 -2.36 25.22
C THR A 365 -21.11 -1.82 26.32
N ASN A 366 -20.50 -0.65 26.07
CA ASN A 366 -19.64 0.03 27.03
C ASN A 366 -19.73 1.56 26.86
N ILE A 367 -19.38 2.30 27.91
CA ILE A 367 -19.50 3.77 27.96
C ILE A 367 -18.47 4.51 27.09
N TYR A 368 -17.38 3.83 26.72
CA TYR A 368 -16.25 4.42 26.01
C TYR A 368 -16.50 4.45 24.50
N ASP A 369 -17.12 3.42 23.97
CA ASP A 369 -17.30 3.23 22.54
C ASP A 369 -18.72 3.54 22.06
N HIS A 370 -19.72 3.36 22.92
CA HIS A 370 -21.13 3.41 22.50
C HIS A 370 -21.84 4.68 22.96
N VAL A 371 -22.89 5.01 22.20
CA VAL A 371 -23.90 6.04 22.48
C VAL A 371 -25.28 5.47 22.24
N VAL A 372 -26.30 6.14 22.78
CA VAL A 372 -27.70 5.74 22.64
C VAL A 372 -28.46 6.81 21.87
N GLU A 373 -29.13 6.43 20.80
CA GLU A 373 -30.09 7.25 20.08
C GLU A 373 -31.52 6.84 20.49
N LEU A 374 -32.32 7.83 20.88
CA LEU A 374 -33.75 7.67 21.15
C LEU A 374 -34.55 8.33 20.04
N THR A 375 -35.51 7.60 19.49
CA THR A 375 -36.47 8.09 18.49
C THR A 375 -37.88 7.66 18.90
N ASN A 376 -38.90 8.29 18.31
CA ASN A 376 -40.31 8.01 18.62
C ASN A 376 -40.65 8.08 20.13
N GLY A 377 -40.03 9.01 20.85
CA GLY A 377 -40.27 9.25 22.26
C GLY A 377 -41.73 9.62 22.56
N THR A 378 -42.27 9.07 23.65
CA THR A 378 -43.59 9.42 24.19
C THR A 378 -43.48 10.25 25.46
N ASP A 379 -44.58 10.90 25.82
CA ASP A 379 -44.72 11.73 27.02
C ASP A 379 -43.70 12.87 27.08
N SER A 380 -42.74 12.82 28.02
CA SER A 380 -41.68 13.84 28.15
C SER A 380 -40.34 13.36 27.59
N THR A 381 -40.31 12.19 26.93
CA THR A 381 -39.08 11.63 26.34
C THR A 381 -38.66 12.42 25.11
N VAL A 382 -37.47 12.99 25.15
CA VAL A 382 -36.88 13.76 24.05
C VAL A 382 -36.13 12.83 23.08
N ASN A 383 -36.36 13.02 21.78
CA ASN A 383 -35.60 12.34 20.73
C ASN A 383 -34.24 13.01 20.57
N ALA A 384 -33.17 12.31 20.92
CA ALA A 384 -31.80 12.80 20.78
C ALA A 384 -30.80 11.64 20.95
N THR A 385 -29.52 11.97 20.78
CA THR A 385 -28.40 11.11 21.13
C THR A 385 -27.93 11.42 22.55
N TYR A 386 -27.69 10.38 23.34
CA TYR A 386 -27.29 10.47 24.73
C TYR A 386 -25.99 9.70 24.98
N GLN A 387 -25.11 10.29 25.78
CA GLN A 387 -23.89 9.62 26.23
C GLN A 387 -24.22 8.63 27.36
N LEU A 388 -23.61 7.45 27.30
CA LEU A 388 -23.73 6.44 28.36
C LEU A 388 -22.90 6.83 29.58
N ALA A 389 -23.52 6.78 30.76
CA ALA A 389 -22.87 6.95 32.06
C ALA A 389 -22.56 5.59 32.72
N THR A 390 -23.48 4.62 32.62
CA THR A 390 -23.29 3.24 33.10
C THR A 390 -24.00 2.23 32.21
N VAL A 391 -23.52 0.98 32.22
CA VAL A 391 -24.11 -0.15 31.51
C VAL A 391 -24.38 -1.28 32.50
N GLY A 392 -25.66 -1.66 32.64
CA GLY A 392 -26.11 -2.82 33.40
C GLY A 392 -26.74 -3.87 32.47
N SER A 393 -27.09 -5.03 33.03
CA SER A 393 -27.82 -6.07 32.28
C SER A 393 -29.28 -5.63 32.11
N GLY A 394 -29.68 -5.31 30.87
CA GLY A 394 -31.04 -4.86 30.56
C GLY A 394 -31.36 -3.40 30.93
N THR A 395 -30.41 -2.66 31.47
CA THR A 395 -30.57 -1.26 31.90
C THR A 395 -29.35 -0.43 31.56
N LEU A 396 -29.58 0.78 31.06
CA LEU A 396 -28.55 1.79 30.79
C LEU A 396 -28.83 3.03 31.62
N THR A 397 -27.80 3.73 32.07
CA THR A 397 -27.95 5.10 32.57
C THR A 397 -27.22 6.05 31.63
N VAL A 398 -27.89 7.12 31.22
CA VAL A 398 -27.33 8.17 30.36
C VAL A 398 -26.92 9.42 31.16
N SER A 399 -26.02 10.22 30.60
CA SER A 399 -25.43 11.40 31.26
C SER A 399 -26.39 12.56 31.50
N SER A 400 -27.46 12.65 30.72
CA SER A 400 -28.52 13.65 30.83
C SER A 400 -29.89 12.97 30.75
N ALA A 401 -30.86 13.45 31.52
CA ALA A 401 -32.18 12.82 31.60
C ALA A 401 -32.97 13.02 30.30
N PRO A 402 -33.33 11.96 29.54
CA PRO A 402 -34.14 12.12 28.34
C PRO A 402 -35.60 12.44 28.64
N GLY A 403 -36.06 12.21 29.88
CA GLY A 403 -37.45 12.41 30.29
C GLY A 403 -38.05 11.13 30.89
N ASN A 404 -39.37 10.98 30.77
CA ASN A 404 -40.08 9.76 31.16
C ASN A 404 -41.06 9.38 30.04
N GLY A 405 -41.15 8.09 29.72
CA GLY A 405 -42.03 7.55 28.68
C GLY A 405 -41.47 6.28 28.04
N THR A 406 -41.77 6.09 26.76
CA THR A 406 -41.23 5.01 25.92
C THR A 406 -40.56 5.58 24.69
N ALA A 407 -39.64 4.83 24.08
CA ALA A 407 -38.97 5.23 22.84
C ALA A 407 -38.51 4.01 22.05
N THR A 408 -38.20 4.19 20.78
CA THR A 408 -37.35 3.29 20.00
C THR A 408 -35.90 3.62 20.32
N VAL A 409 -35.08 2.59 20.56
CA VAL A 409 -33.68 2.76 20.95
C VAL A 409 -32.74 2.11 19.95
N ARG A 410 -31.68 2.85 19.62
CA ARG A 410 -30.54 2.36 18.85
C ARG A 410 -29.26 2.61 19.63
N ILE A 411 -28.44 1.58 19.79
CA ILE A 411 -27.16 1.64 20.49
C ILE A 411 -26.09 1.25 19.48
N ALA A 412 -25.21 2.18 19.19
CA ALA A 412 -24.13 1.94 18.25
C ALA A 412 -22.84 2.61 18.72
N ARG A 413 -21.76 2.26 18.05
CA ARG A 413 -20.45 2.88 18.26
C ARG A 413 -20.46 4.32 17.76
N SER A 414 -19.73 5.18 18.46
CA SER A 414 -19.65 6.62 18.18
C SER A 414 -18.39 6.96 17.40
N LEU A 415 -18.42 8.11 16.70
CA LEU A 415 -17.23 8.75 16.12
C LEU A 415 -16.14 8.91 17.18
N LYS A 416 -14.88 8.85 16.73
CA LYS A 416 -13.69 9.00 17.57
C LYS A 416 -12.74 10.04 17.05
N VAL A 417 -11.95 10.58 17.97
CA VAL A 417 -10.94 11.57 17.70
C VAL A 417 -9.61 11.04 18.23
N ALA A 418 -8.63 10.89 17.34
CA ALA A 418 -7.25 10.66 17.72
C ALA A 418 -6.48 11.98 17.63
N ASP A 419 -5.78 12.31 18.70
CA ASP A 419 -4.99 13.53 18.83
C ASP A 419 -3.49 13.17 18.82
N PRO A 420 -2.76 13.55 17.75
CA PRO A 420 -1.35 13.22 17.61
C PRO A 420 -0.44 13.97 18.60
N ILE A 421 -0.86 15.12 19.13
CA ILE A 421 -0.10 15.91 20.09
C ILE A 421 -0.25 15.30 21.49
N ALA A 422 -1.47 14.95 21.87
CA ALA A 422 -1.74 14.29 23.14
C ALA A 422 -1.33 12.80 23.15
N GLY A 423 -1.23 12.18 21.97
CA GLY A 423 -0.97 10.74 21.84
C GLY A 423 -2.13 9.87 22.34
N THR A 424 -3.37 10.34 22.15
CA THR A 424 -4.59 9.69 22.70
C THR A 424 -5.66 9.46 21.64
N MET A 425 -6.57 8.54 21.92
CA MET A 425 -7.82 8.35 21.19
C MET A 425 -9.00 8.39 22.17
N VAL A 426 -10.01 9.20 21.85
CA VAL A 426 -11.22 9.36 22.66
C VAL A 426 -12.48 9.33 21.81
N LYS A 427 -13.63 9.07 22.45
CA LYS A 427 -14.94 9.26 21.82
C LYS A 427 -15.18 10.74 21.53
N LEU A 428 -15.70 11.06 20.35
CA LEU A 428 -16.10 12.41 19.99
C LEU A 428 -17.20 12.89 20.95
N THR A 429 -16.95 14.02 21.60
CA THR A 429 -17.89 14.67 22.51
C THR A 429 -18.26 16.01 21.89
N PRO A 430 -19.51 16.20 21.43
CA PRO A 430 -19.91 17.45 20.79
C PRO A 430 -19.96 18.60 21.80
N THR A 431 -19.65 19.80 21.33
CA THR A 431 -19.81 21.06 22.09
C THR A 431 -21.26 21.55 22.01
N ALA A 432 -21.92 21.34 20.87
CA ALA A 432 -23.33 21.64 20.63
C ALA A 432 -23.95 20.61 19.66
N GLY A 433 -25.28 20.48 19.71
CA GLY A 433 -26.03 19.51 18.91
C GLY A 433 -25.68 18.03 19.18
N SER A 434 -25.96 17.17 18.21
CA SER A 434 -25.72 15.73 18.32
C SER A 434 -25.16 15.15 17.02
N PRO A 435 -23.97 14.53 17.05
CA PRO A 435 -23.42 13.86 15.88
C PRO A 435 -24.25 12.60 15.56
N PRO A 436 -24.20 12.12 14.30
CA PRO A 436 -24.96 10.95 13.91
C PRO A 436 -24.43 9.67 14.58
N VAL A 437 -25.37 8.79 14.96
CA VAL A 437 -25.06 7.52 15.63
C VAL A 437 -24.79 6.41 14.60
N GLY A 438 -23.68 5.69 14.77
CA GLY A 438 -23.29 4.61 13.87
C GLY A 438 -22.89 5.09 12.47
N ALA A 439 -22.20 6.22 12.39
CA ALA A 439 -21.61 6.74 11.14
C ALA A 439 -20.66 5.72 10.53
N ARG A 440 -20.86 5.41 9.24
CA ARG A 440 -20.06 4.45 8.48
C ARG A 440 -18.96 5.11 7.66
N PHE A 441 -19.24 6.29 7.13
CA PHE A 441 -18.31 7.04 6.29
C PHE A 441 -18.09 8.43 6.85
N VAL A 442 -16.86 8.93 6.71
CA VAL A 442 -16.48 10.29 7.10
C VAL A 442 -15.57 10.92 6.06
N CYS A 443 -15.74 12.21 5.83
CA CYS A 443 -14.81 13.01 5.03
C CYS A 443 -14.80 14.47 5.51
N ALA A 444 -13.84 15.24 5.01
CA ALA A 444 -13.77 16.67 5.20
C ALA A 444 -14.21 17.34 3.90
N TYR A 445 -15.13 18.29 3.98
CA TYR A 445 -15.60 19.04 2.82
C TYR A 445 -15.96 20.46 3.27
N MET A 446 -15.39 21.47 2.59
CA MET A 446 -15.59 22.89 2.92
C MET A 446 -15.44 23.22 4.42
N SER A 447 -14.35 22.75 5.03
CA SER A 447 -14.08 22.92 6.47
C SER A 447 -15.10 22.29 7.43
N ARG A 448 -15.98 21.41 6.95
CA ARG A 448 -16.91 20.65 7.79
C ARG A 448 -16.47 19.20 7.92
N LEU A 449 -16.70 18.61 9.09
CA LEU A 449 -16.69 17.17 9.26
C LEU A 449 -18.01 16.61 8.76
N CYS A 450 -17.96 15.82 7.70
CA CYS A 450 -19.11 15.13 7.13
C CYS A 450 -19.15 13.69 7.64
N ALA A 451 -20.31 13.22 8.08
CA ALA A 451 -20.52 11.86 8.58
C ALA A 451 -21.83 11.28 8.04
N ALA A 452 -21.76 10.09 7.44
CA ALA A 452 -22.89 9.44 6.79
C ALA A 452 -23.46 8.27 7.60
N VAL A 453 -24.79 8.24 7.73
CA VAL A 453 -25.59 7.13 8.28
C VAL A 453 -26.78 6.86 7.36
N GLY A 454 -26.90 5.61 6.89
CA GLY A 454 -27.99 5.23 5.98
C GLY A 454 -27.93 6.04 4.69
N SER A 455 -28.91 6.90 4.46
CA SER A 455 -29.02 7.78 3.29
C SER A 455 -28.89 9.27 3.63
N VAL A 456 -28.41 9.59 4.83
CA VAL A 456 -28.25 10.97 5.32
C VAL A 456 -26.79 11.24 5.64
N CYS A 457 -26.29 12.37 5.13
CA CYS A 457 -24.97 12.89 5.44
C CYS A 457 -25.15 14.11 6.32
N TYR A 458 -24.64 14.04 7.55
CA TYR A 458 -24.61 15.13 8.50
C TYR A 458 -23.29 15.87 8.32
N GLN A 459 -23.32 17.20 8.39
CA GLN A 459 -22.16 18.06 8.23
C GLN A 459 -22.08 18.97 9.46
N SER A 460 -20.95 18.95 10.17
CA SER A 460 -20.72 19.83 11.32
C SER A 460 -20.75 21.31 10.92
N ARG A 461 -20.74 22.21 11.90
CA ARG A 461 -20.47 23.64 11.66
C ARG A 461 -19.15 23.84 10.89
N VAL A 462 -19.07 24.90 10.09
CA VAL A 462 -17.83 25.29 9.39
C VAL A 462 -16.75 25.60 10.43
N ASP A 463 -15.54 25.04 10.24
CA ASP A 463 -14.36 25.23 11.09
C ASP A 463 -14.51 24.76 12.56
N ASP A 464 -15.67 24.20 12.95
CA ASP A 464 -15.90 23.54 14.24
C ASP A 464 -16.48 22.12 14.06
N PRO A 465 -15.64 21.07 14.05
CA PRO A 465 -16.08 19.68 13.89
C PRO A 465 -16.80 19.11 15.11
N LEU A 466 -16.89 19.84 16.22
CA LEU A 466 -17.58 19.41 17.44
C LEU A 466 -18.98 20.02 17.57
N ASP A 467 -19.33 20.98 16.72
CA ASP A 467 -20.65 21.60 16.69
C ASP A 467 -21.54 20.94 15.62
N TRP A 468 -22.61 20.30 16.10
CA TRP A 468 -23.61 19.60 15.31
C TRP A 468 -25.00 20.20 15.50
N ASP A 469 -25.10 21.47 15.94
CA ASP A 469 -26.38 22.12 16.15
C ASP A 469 -27.01 22.59 14.83
N ILE A 470 -28.06 21.87 14.42
CA ILE A 470 -28.84 22.16 13.21
C ILE A 470 -29.93 23.21 13.44
N SER A 471 -30.13 23.66 14.69
CA SER A 471 -31.18 24.64 15.03
C SER A 471 -30.72 26.09 14.84
N GLU A 472 -29.41 26.30 14.68
CA GLU A 472 -28.85 27.60 14.36
C GLU A 472 -29.22 28.02 12.92
N THR A 473 -29.43 29.32 12.73
CA THR A 473 -29.96 29.87 11.46
C THR A 473 -28.91 30.62 10.65
N ASP A 474 -27.66 30.68 11.11
CA ASP A 474 -26.57 31.31 10.36
C ASP A 474 -26.02 30.38 9.28
N ALA A 475 -25.28 30.94 8.33
CA ALA A 475 -24.82 30.20 7.15
C ALA A 475 -23.75 29.13 7.48
N GLU A 476 -23.09 29.21 8.62
CA GLU A 476 -22.03 28.26 9.01
C GLU A 476 -22.59 27.10 9.84
N ALA A 477 -23.82 27.22 10.35
CA ALA A 477 -24.50 26.22 11.19
C ALA A 477 -24.43 24.80 10.61
N ALA A 478 -24.52 23.79 11.47
CA ALA A 478 -24.51 22.39 11.04
C ALA A 478 -25.66 22.08 10.05
N GLN A 479 -25.41 21.19 9.11
CA GLN A 479 -26.33 20.87 8.01
C GLN A 479 -26.50 19.37 7.83
N PHE A 480 -27.48 18.97 7.02
CA PHE A 480 -27.64 17.59 6.59
C PHE A 480 -28.19 17.52 5.17
N SER A 481 -27.87 16.44 4.44
CA SER A 481 -28.14 16.27 3.01
C SER A 481 -29.63 16.13 2.63
N THR A 482 -30.55 16.33 3.57
CA THR A 482 -32.00 16.28 3.34
C THR A 482 -32.65 17.42 4.10
N ALA A 483 -32.77 18.61 3.52
CA ALA A 483 -33.43 19.72 4.24
C ALA A 483 -34.85 19.32 4.68
N ALA A 484 -35.24 19.70 5.90
CA ALA A 484 -36.50 19.31 6.55
C ALA A 484 -37.77 19.70 5.77
N ASP A 485 -37.65 20.60 4.78
CA ASP A 485 -38.77 21.17 4.01
C ASP A 485 -38.60 21.10 2.47
N SER A 486 -37.67 20.32 1.92
CA SER A 486 -37.48 20.27 0.46
C SER A 486 -38.39 19.26 -0.25
N GLU A 487 -39.36 19.74 -1.05
CA GLU A 487 -40.16 18.96 -2.01
C GLU A 487 -39.36 18.44 -3.22
N SER A 488 -38.04 18.67 -3.28
CA SER A 488 -37.16 18.26 -4.37
C SER A 488 -36.05 17.30 -3.89
N GLY A 489 -36.07 16.06 -4.40
CA GLY A 489 -34.89 15.19 -4.55
C GLY A 489 -34.21 14.68 -3.27
N GLN A 490 -34.90 13.90 -2.44
CA GLN A 490 -34.25 13.18 -1.34
C GLN A 490 -33.36 12.04 -1.89
N ILE A 491 -32.16 11.88 -1.34
CA ILE A 491 -31.35 10.69 -1.59
C ILE A 491 -31.98 9.53 -0.81
N GLY A 492 -32.75 8.69 -1.50
CA GLY A 492 -33.45 7.54 -0.90
C GLY A 492 -32.61 6.25 -0.83
N ASP A 493 -31.38 6.29 -1.34
CA ASP A 493 -30.50 5.12 -1.45
C ASP A 493 -29.40 5.15 -0.37
N ILE A 494 -28.94 3.98 0.05
CA ILE A 494 -27.97 3.85 1.15
C ILE A 494 -26.59 4.25 0.64
N PHE A 495 -25.90 5.09 1.40
CA PHE A 495 -24.53 5.49 1.12
C PHE A 495 -23.54 4.34 1.25
N THR A 496 -22.55 4.36 0.37
CA THR A 496 -21.43 3.42 0.29
C THR A 496 -20.08 4.14 0.20
N ALA A 497 -20.08 5.45 -0.07
CA ALA A 497 -18.88 6.28 -0.06
C ALA A 497 -19.24 7.77 0.10
N LEU A 498 -18.39 8.51 0.81
CA LEU A 498 -18.33 9.97 0.78
C LEU A 498 -17.00 10.39 0.17
N ILE A 499 -17.03 11.12 -0.95
CA ILE A 499 -15.82 11.43 -1.72
C ILE A 499 -15.76 12.93 -1.97
N PRO A 500 -14.91 13.70 -1.26
CA PRO A 500 -14.58 15.06 -1.63
C PRO A 500 -13.97 15.06 -3.03
N PHE A 501 -14.53 15.81 -3.97
CA PHE A 501 -14.12 15.77 -5.37
C PHE A 501 -13.73 17.17 -5.83
N LYS A 502 -12.41 17.37 -5.94
CA LYS A 502 -11.81 18.71 -6.07
C LYS A 502 -12.21 19.57 -4.87
N GLU A 503 -12.34 20.89 -5.04
CA GLU A 503 -12.70 21.83 -3.98
C GLU A 503 -14.22 22.09 -3.94
N ASP A 504 -14.92 21.86 -5.05
CA ASP A 504 -16.28 22.36 -5.26
C ASP A 504 -17.39 21.31 -5.07
N TYR A 505 -17.03 20.02 -5.00
CA TYR A 505 -18.00 18.93 -5.00
C TYR A 505 -17.79 17.93 -3.86
N LEU A 506 -18.89 17.42 -3.32
CA LEU A 506 -18.91 16.22 -2.50
C LEU A 506 -19.76 15.16 -3.20
N ILE A 507 -19.18 14.01 -3.51
CA ILE A 507 -19.89 12.89 -4.14
C ILE A 507 -20.45 11.97 -3.07
N TYR A 508 -21.75 11.70 -3.19
CA TYR A 508 -22.46 10.67 -2.45
C TYR A 508 -22.54 9.40 -3.31
N GLY A 509 -21.61 8.48 -3.07
CA GLY A 509 -21.70 7.14 -3.63
C GLY A 509 -22.79 6.38 -2.90
N CYS A 510 -23.82 5.91 -3.62
CA CYS A 510 -24.89 5.09 -3.06
C CYS A 510 -24.77 3.66 -3.58
N ARG A 511 -25.64 2.77 -3.07
CA ARG A 511 -25.67 1.38 -3.53
C ARG A 511 -25.94 1.31 -5.03
N ASN A 512 -26.96 1.97 -5.56
CA ASN A 512 -27.39 1.91 -6.97
C ASN A 512 -27.52 3.29 -7.64
N SER A 513 -27.02 4.35 -7.01
CA SER A 513 -27.06 5.71 -7.57
C SER A 513 -25.82 6.51 -7.17
N ILE A 514 -25.59 7.62 -7.86
CA ILE A 514 -24.54 8.60 -7.53
C ILE A 514 -25.18 9.98 -7.52
N TRP A 515 -24.90 10.74 -6.47
CA TRP A 515 -25.30 12.13 -6.33
C TRP A 515 -24.07 13.00 -6.07
N ARG A 516 -24.16 14.28 -6.39
CA ARG A 516 -23.12 15.27 -6.06
C ARG A 516 -23.75 16.46 -5.35
N GLN A 517 -23.13 16.91 -4.27
CA GLN A 517 -23.34 18.24 -3.73
C GLN A 517 -22.42 19.22 -4.44
N VAL A 518 -22.96 20.38 -4.81
CA VAL A 518 -22.23 21.52 -5.38
C VAL A 518 -22.28 22.65 -4.37
N GLY A 519 -21.11 23.08 -3.88
CA GLY A 519 -21.04 24.15 -2.87
C GLY A 519 -21.42 23.73 -1.45
N ASP A 520 -21.56 24.70 -0.55
CA ASP A 520 -21.98 24.52 0.85
C ASP A 520 -23.50 24.67 0.96
N LEU A 521 -24.18 23.73 1.63
CA LEU A 521 -25.64 23.74 1.74
C LEU A 521 -26.16 24.97 2.51
N GLY A 522 -25.44 25.45 3.52
CA GLY A 522 -25.78 26.66 4.28
C GLY A 522 -25.61 27.95 3.46
N LEU A 523 -24.88 27.90 2.35
CA LEU A 523 -24.64 29.01 1.42
C LEU A 523 -25.33 28.81 0.06
N GLY A 524 -26.44 28.07 0.03
CA GLY A 524 -27.25 27.88 -1.18
C GLY A 524 -26.70 26.85 -2.16
N GLY A 525 -25.84 25.95 -1.70
CA GLY A 525 -25.40 24.77 -2.44
C GLY A 525 -26.55 23.82 -2.75
N GLU A 526 -26.37 22.98 -3.77
CA GLU A 526 -27.41 22.07 -4.27
C GLU A 526 -26.92 20.63 -4.33
N ILE A 527 -27.86 19.68 -4.22
CA ILE A 527 -27.59 18.26 -4.41
C ILE A 527 -28.25 17.83 -5.72
N VAL A 528 -27.46 17.27 -6.63
CA VAL A 528 -27.87 16.91 -7.99
C VAL A 528 -27.59 15.44 -8.23
N ASN A 529 -28.54 14.74 -8.85
CA ASN A 529 -28.34 13.37 -9.29
C ASN A 529 -27.34 13.32 -10.46
N VAL A 530 -26.41 12.37 -10.39
CA VAL A 530 -25.46 12.06 -11.47
C VAL A 530 -25.88 10.78 -12.18
N THR A 531 -26.41 9.78 -11.49
CA THR A 531 -27.01 8.62 -12.16
C THR A 531 -27.89 7.84 -11.19
N HIS A 532 -28.87 7.12 -11.74
CA HIS A 532 -29.69 6.13 -11.05
C HIS A 532 -29.41 4.69 -11.52
N ASP A 533 -28.47 4.50 -12.44
CA ASP A 533 -28.24 3.22 -13.11
C ASP A 533 -27.22 2.35 -12.36
N TYR A 534 -26.26 2.97 -11.68
CA TYR A 534 -25.19 2.31 -10.94
C TYR A 534 -24.71 3.16 -9.77
N GLY A 535 -24.08 2.49 -8.79
CA GLY A 535 -23.54 3.11 -7.59
C GLY A 535 -22.07 2.75 -7.37
N ILE A 536 -21.45 3.37 -6.35
CA ILE A 536 -20.04 3.14 -6.01
C ILE A 536 -19.97 1.99 -5.01
N LYS A 537 -19.08 1.01 -5.25
CA LYS A 537 -18.84 -0.05 -4.27
C LYS A 537 -18.03 0.47 -3.09
N GLU A 538 -18.37 0.00 -1.90
CA GLU A 538 -17.78 0.46 -0.64
C GLU A 538 -16.25 0.30 -0.62
N HIS A 539 -15.52 1.39 -0.36
CA HIS A 539 -14.05 1.49 -0.43
C HIS A 539 -13.42 1.07 -1.79
N GLY A 540 -14.24 0.95 -2.82
CA GLY A 540 -13.82 0.67 -4.19
C GLY A 540 -13.62 1.94 -4.98
N TRP A 541 -12.90 2.92 -4.44
CA TRP A 541 -12.62 4.19 -5.12
C TRP A 541 -11.27 4.75 -4.67
N CYS A 542 -10.66 5.59 -5.50
CA CYS A 542 -9.47 6.37 -5.14
C CYS A 542 -9.33 7.65 -5.96
N HIS A 543 -8.58 8.61 -5.42
CA HIS A 543 -8.13 9.79 -6.18
C HIS A 543 -7.04 9.43 -7.19
N LEU A 544 -7.05 10.11 -8.32
CA LEU A 544 -6.03 10.05 -9.36
C LEU A 544 -5.39 11.43 -9.56
N PRO A 545 -4.19 11.49 -10.18
CA PRO A 545 -3.59 12.75 -10.58
C PRO A 545 -4.51 13.57 -11.50
N GLY A 546 -4.45 14.90 -11.33
CA GLY A 546 -5.28 15.85 -12.07
C GLY A 546 -6.71 16.00 -11.53
N GLY A 547 -6.96 15.60 -10.28
CA GLY A 547 -8.27 15.77 -9.64
C GLY A 547 -9.35 14.80 -10.14
N ARG A 548 -8.97 13.71 -10.83
CA ARG A 548 -9.88 12.65 -11.26
C ARG A 548 -10.12 11.67 -10.12
N ILE A 549 -11.20 10.90 -10.23
CA ILE A 549 -11.43 9.73 -9.38
C ILE A 549 -11.61 8.49 -10.25
N ALA A 550 -11.21 7.34 -9.72
CA ALA A 550 -11.60 6.04 -10.25
C ALA A 550 -12.43 5.30 -9.20
N PHE A 551 -13.42 4.54 -9.65
CA PHE A 551 -14.26 3.76 -8.75
C PHE A 551 -14.81 2.50 -9.42
N LEU A 552 -15.06 1.47 -8.62
CA LEU A 552 -15.71 0.23 -9.02
C LEU A 552 -17.22 0.36 -8.78
N ALA A 553 -18.01 0.04 -9.81
CA ALA A 553 -19.46 -0.02 -9.78
C ALA A 553 -19.98 -1.46 -9.98
N GLN A 554 -21.29 -1.65 -10.11
CA GLN A 554 -21.91 -2.95 -10.40
C GLN A 554 -21.44 -3.57 -11.71
N ASP A 555 -21.18 -2.76 -12.73
CA ASP A 555 -20.96 -3.21 -14.10
C ASP A 555 -19.54 -2.94 -14.62
N GLY A 556 -18.64 -2.49 -13.75
CA GLY A 556 -17.21 -2.38 -14.04
C GLY A 556 -16.52 -1.22 -13.33
N LEU A 557 -15.30 -0.95 -13.77
CA LEU A 557 -14.46 0.15 -13.31
C LEU A 557 -14.73 1.41 -14.13
N TYR A 558 -14.87 2.54 -13.43
CA TYR A 558 -15.11 3.85 -14.00
C TYR A 558 -13.98 4.82 -13.67
N VAL A 559 -13.78 5.80 -14.55
CA VAL A 559 -12.96 6.99 -14.32
C VAL A 559 -13.85 8.22 -14.52
N TRP A 560 -13.71 9.21 -13.64
CA TRP A 560 -14.48 10.44 -13.71
C TRP A 560 -13.57 11.66 -13.52
N HIS A 561 -13.62 12.57 -14.49
CA HIS A 561 -12.98 13.88 -14.42
C HIS A 561 -13.98 14.95 -13.97
N PRO A 562 -13.57 15.94 -13.15
CA PRO A 562 -14.49 16.93 -12.57
C PRO A 562 -15.21 17.80 -13.59
N SER A 563 -14.63 17.99 -14.78
CA SER A 563 -15.28 18.72 -15.88
C SER A 563 -16.26 17.87 -16.69
N ASP A 564 -16.28 16.56 -16.50
CA ASP A 564 -17.19 15.68 -17.23
C ASP A 564 -18.52 15.57 -16.47
N ASN A 565 -19.62 15.60 -17.23
CA ASN A 565 -20.94 15.47 -16.64
C ASN A 565 -21.21 14.05 -16.09
N TRP A 566 -20.56 13.03 -16.65
CA TRP A 566 -20.82 11.63 -16.31
C TRP A 566 -19.51 10.83 -16.24
N PRO A 567 -19.41 9.84 -15.33
CA PRO A 567 -18.31 8.87 -15.30
C PRO A 567 -18.24 8.01 -16.56
N MET A 568 -17.03 7.59 -16.97
CA MET A 568 -16.81 6.70 -18.11
C MET A 568 -16.32 5.31 -17.66
N ASN A 569 -16.97 4.25 -18.15
CA ASN A 569 -16.56 2.86 -17.88
C ASN A 569 -15.33 2.50 -18.73
N VAL A 570 -14.28 2.01 -18.09
CA VAL A 570 -13.00 1.66 -18.73
C VAL A 570 -12.70 0.15 -18.71
N SER A 571 -13.51 -0.67 -18.03
CA SER A 571 -13.27 -2.12 -17.95
C SER A 571 -14.21 -2.97 -18.79
N LYS A 572 -15.38 -2.48 -19.18
CA LYS A 572 -16.45 -3.27 -19.82
C LYS A 572 -15.98 -4.07 -21.03
N ASP A 573 -15.14 -3.47 -21.87
CA ASP A 573 -14.67 -4.11 -23.10
C ASP A 573 -13.54 -5.12 -22.84
N ALA A 574 -12.63 -4.83 -21.89
CA ALA A 574 -11.50 -5.71 -21.59
C ALA A 574 -11.88 -6.88 -20.66
N LEU A 575 -12.68 -6.59 -19.62
CA LEU A 575 -13.04 -7.48 -18.51
C LEU A 575 -14.56 -7.57 -18.32
N PRO A 576 -15.31 -8.18 -19.26
CA PRO A 576 -16.77 -8.19 -19.20
C PRO A 576 -17.37 -8.96 -18.01
N GLY A 577 -16.60 -9.86 -17.38
CA GLY A 577 -17.08 -10.71 -16.29
C GLY A 577 -16.37 -10.53 -14.96
N GLN A 578 -15.08 -10.19 -14.95
CA GLN A 578 -14.22 -10.29 -13.76
C GLN A 578 -14.45 -9.18 -12.74
N LEU A 579 -14.79 -7.97 -13.21
CA LEU A 579 -15.08 -6.81 -12.36
C LEU A 579 -16.57 -6.51 -12.28
N LYS A 580 -17.41 -7.39 -12.84
CA LYS A 580 -18.86 -7.25 -12.82
C LYS A 580 -19.45 -7.89 -11.56
N ASP A 581 -20.34 -7.14 -10.92
CA ASP A 581 -21.13 -7.51 -9.75
C ASP A 581 -20.32 -8.17 -8.62
N VAL A 582 -19.18 -7.54 -8.30
CA VAL A 582 -18.37 -7.98 -7.15
C VAL A 582 -19.22 -7.93 -5.88
N ASN A 583 -19.40 -9.09 -5.26
CA ASN A 583 -20.23 -9.25 -4.07
C ASN A 583 -19.49 -8.80 -2.80
N THR A 584 -19.89 -7.65 -2.25
CA THR A 584 -19.25 -7.05 -1.06
C THR A 584 -19.53 -7.81 0.25
N THR A 585 -20.47 -8.76 0.27
CA THR A 585 -20.73 -9.60 1.46
C THR A 585 -19.68 -10.68 1.66
N THR A 586 -18.97 -11.06 0.58
CA THR A 586 -17.89 -12.07 0.60
C THR A 586 -16.53 -11.47 0.29
N THR A 587 -16.51 -10.23 -0.21
CA THR A 587 -15.32 -9.53 -0.70
C THR A 587 -15.20 -8.18 -0.05
N LYS A 588 -14.04 -7.93 0.51
CA LYS A 588 -13.58 -6.60 0.85
C LYS A 588 -12.90 -5.96 -0.36
N ILE A 589 -13.35 -4.77 -0.76
CA ILE A 589 -12.68 -3.99 -1.79
C ILE A 589 -11.78 -2.95 -1.12
N SER A 590 -10.58 -2.76 -1.67
CA SER A 590 -9.68 -1.67 -1.32
C SER A 590 -9.02 -1.16 -2.60
N MET A 591 -8.97 0.16 -2.78
CA MET A 591 -8.47 0.78 -4.00
C MET A 591 -7.57 1.97 -3.68
N GLY A 592 -6.45 2.10 -4.38
CA GLY A 592 -5.46 3.14 -4.12
C GLY A 592 -4.61 3.43 -5.34
N TYR A 593 -4.29 4.70 -5.56
CA TYR A 593 -3.36 5.10 -6.61
C TYR A 593 -1.93 5.07 -6.08
N ASP A 594 -1.08 4.34 -6.76
CA ASP A 594 0.35 4.26 -6.52
C ASP A 594 1.03 5.31 -7.39
N LEU A 595 1.53 6.36 -6.75
CA LEU A 595 2.15 7.49 -7.43
C LEU A 595 3.55 7.13 -7.94
N ALA A 596 4.28 6.27 -7.23
CA ALA A 596 5.60 5.80 -7.63
C ALA A 596 5.52 5.00 -8.94
N ASN A 597 4.59 4.05 -9.01
CA ASN A 597 4.43 3.17 -10.19
C ASN A 597 3.41 3.71 -11.22
N GLY A 598 2.71 4.79 -10.89
CA GLY A 598 1.78 5.47 -11.79
C GLY A 598 0.54 4.63 -12.17
N GLY A 599 -0.03 3.87 -11.24
CA GLY A 599 -1.18 3.03 -11.55
C GLY A 599 -2.14 2.88 -10.38
N ILE A 600 -3.29 2.28 -10.67
CA ILE A 600 -4.32 2.01 -9.67
C ILE A 600 -4.18 0.57 -9.22
N HIS A 601 -4.10 0.35 -7.92
CA HIS A 601 -4.27 -0.97 -7.33
C HIS A 601 -5.71 -1.16 -6.90
N LEU A 602 -6.31 -2.27 -7.31
CA LEU A 602 -7.63 -2.73 -6.92
C LEU A 602 -7.49 -4.12 -6.27
N TYR A 603 -7.72 -4.19 -4.97
CA TYR A 603 -7.66 -5.41 -4.19
C TYR A 603 -9.08 -5.92 -3.91
N LEU A 604 -9.34 -7.18 -4.26
CA LEU A 604 -10.63 -7.86 -4.09
C LEU A 604 -10.52 -8.95 -3.04
N SER A 605 -10.27 -8.55 -1.81
CA SER A 605 -9.82 -9.46 -0.76
C SER A 605 -10.97 -10.22 -0.11
N GLY A 606 -10.85 -11.52 0.16
CA GLY A 606 -11.95 -12.28 0.79
C GLY A 606 -12.19 -11.84 2.24
N TRP A 607 -13.43 -11.82 2.77
CA TRP A 607 -13.60 -11.61 4.22
C TRP A 607 -13.02 -12.77 5.04
N THR A 608 -13.18 -13.98 4.51
CA THR A 608 -12.46 -15.20 4.89
C THR A 608 -11.39 -15.48 3.82
N ALA A 609 -10.41 -16.35 4.12
CA ALA A 609 -9.39 -16.72 3.15
C ALA A 609 -10.07 -17.30 1.89
N LEU A 610 -9.98 -16.56 0.79
CA LEU A 610 -10.52 -16.91 -0.51
C LEU A 610 -9.47 -16.54 -1.54
N ASP A 611 -9.15 -17.47 -2.43
CA ASP A 611 -8.29 -17.20 -3.58
C ASP A 611 -9.02 -16.24 -4.53
N ARG A 612 -8.53 -15.00 -4.61
CA ARG A 612 -9.08 -13.96 -5.48
C ARG A 612 -7.97 -13.17 -6.15
N ARG A 613 -8.23 -12.85 -7.41
CA ARG A 613 -7.34 -12.00 -8.21
C ARG A 613 -7.50 -10.54 -7.85
N HIS A 614 -6.38 -9.88 -7.66
CA HIS A 614 -6.25 -8.43 -7.54
C HIS A 614 -5.78 -7.84 -8.87
N TRP A 615 -5.76 -6.52 -8.98
CA TRP A 615 -5.48 -5.85 -10.25
C TRP A 615 -4.59 -4.63 -10.07
N PHE A 616 -3.55 -4.54 -10.87
CA PHE A 616 -2.87 -3.29 -11.18
C PHE A 616 -3.41 -2.77 -12.51
N ILE A 617 -3.81 -1.50 -12.53
CA ILE A 617 -4.50 -0.89 -13.67
C ILE A 617 -3.73 0.35 -14.09
N ARG A 618 -3.25 0.35 -15.34
CA ARG A 618 -2.59 1.50 -15.95
C ARG A 618 -3.60 2.23 -16.82
N LEU A 619 -3.76 3.52 -16.59
CA LEU A 619 -4.58 4.37 -17.47
C LEU A 619 -3.70 4.98 -18.56
N HIS A 620 -4.19 4.97 -19.80
CA HIS A 620 -3.51 5.59 -20.93
C HIS A 620 -4.50 6.33 -21.83
N SER A 621 -3.97 7.26 -22.62
CA SER A 621 -4.77 7.97 -23.62
C SER A 621 -4.93 7.10 -24.87
N GLY A 622 -6.17 6.89 -25.28
CA GLY A 622 -6.53 6.26 -26.54
C GLY A 622 -6.19 7.15 -27.73
N LYS A 623 -6.23 6.56 -28.94
CA LYS A 623 -5.91 7.27 -30.20
C LYS A 623 -6.87 8.43 -30.53
N ASP A 624 -8.07 8.38 -29.97
CA ASP A 624 -9.15 9.36 -30.08
C ASP A 624 -9.21 10.32 -28.87
N GLY A 625 -8.25 10.22 -27.94
CA GLY A 625 -8.23 10.98 -26.69
C GLY A 625 -9.11 10.40 -25.57
N ALA A 626 -9.80 9.27 -25.81
CA ALA A 626 -10.55 8.58 -24.77
C ALA A 626 -9.61 7.94 -23.75
N VAL A 627 -9.97 7.97 -22.46
CA VAL A 627 -9.21 7.24 -21.43
C VAL A 627 -9.43 5.74 -21.58
N GLN A 628 -8.36 4.98 -21.71
CA GLN A 628 -8.36 3.52 -21.74
C GLN A 628 -7.60 2.97 -20.54
N ALA A 629 -7.82 1.69 -20.25
CA ALA A 629 -7.18 0.98 -19.15
C ALA A 629 -6.52 -0.32 -19.65
N ALA A 630 -5.28 -0.55 -19.21
CA ALA A 630 -4.61 -1.84 -19.30
C ALA A 630 -4.68 -2.54 -17.94
N PHE A 631 -5.13 -3.80 -17.93
CA PHE A 631 -5.38 -4.57 -16.72
C PHE A 631 -4.30 -5.62 -16.51
N TRP A 632 -3.73 -5.66 -15.30
CA TRP A 632 -2.65 -6.56 -14.92
C TRP A 632 -3.05 -7.33 -13.66
N PRO A 633 -3.49 -8.60 -13.80
CA PRO A 633 -3.90 -9.40 -12.65
C PRO A 633 -2.70 -9.71 -11.74
N MET A 634 -2.96 -9.72 -10.44
CA MET A 634 -1.98 -9.99 -9.39
C MET A 634 -2.55 -10.97 -8.38
N ASP A 635 -1.69 -11.83 -7.86
CA ASP A 635 -2.00 -12.74 -6.75
C ASP A 635 -0.94 -12.55 -5.65
N PHE A 636 -1.37 -12.79 -4.41
CA PHE A 636 -0.54 -12.75 -3.22
C PHE A 636 -0.69 -14.05 -2.44
N VAL A 637 0.28 -14.34 -1.58
CA VAL A 637 0.09 -15.37 -0.55
C VAL A 637 -1.04 -14.94 0.38
N ASP A 638 -1.94 -15.86 0.76
CA ASP A 638 -3.19 -15.58 1.50
C ASP A 638 -3.04 -14.62 2.70
N ASN A 639 -1.93 -14.68 3.42
CA ASN A 639 -1.67 -13.85 4.59
C ASN A 639 -1.20 -12.43 4.26
N HIS A 640 -0.60 -12.24 3.08
CA HIS A 640 -0.07 -10.95 2.60
C HIS A 640 -1.12 -10.13 1.86
N GLU A 641 -2.32 -10.70 1.66
CA GLU A 641 -3.45 -10.08 0.98
C GLU A 641 -3.81 -8.70 1.60
N PRO A 642 -3.79 -7.61 0.83
CA PRO A 642 -4.12 -6.27 1.32
C PRO A 642 -5.60 -6.10 1.66
N PHE A 643 -5.92 -5.63 2.86
CA PHE A 643 -7.26 -5.27 3.34
C PHE A 643 -7.52 -3.78 3.37
N ARG A 644 -6.44 -3.01 3.48
CA ARG A 644 -6.44 -1.56 3.41
C ARG A 644 -5.29 -1.03 2.63
N VAL A 645 -5.52 0.11 2.02
CA VAL A 645 -4.49 0.87 1.34
C VAL A 645 -4.56 2.33 1.73
N CYS A 646 -3.40 2.96 1.77
CA CYS A 646 -3.29 4.39 2.00
C CYS A 646 -2.04 4.90 1.27
N PRO A 647 -2.14 5.98 0.47
CA PRO A 647 -0.94 6.60 -0.08
C PRO A 647 -0.07 7.10 1.07
N SER A 648 1.20 6.70 1.11
CA SER A 648 2.14 7.09 2.15
C SER A 648 2.48 8.57 2.01
N THR A 649 2.28 9.29 3.09
CA THR A 649 2.91 10.60 3.35
C THR A 649 3.77 10.55 4.61
N SER A 650 4.01 9.33 5.12
CA SER A 650 4.87 9.04 6.27
C SER A 650 6.30 9.49 5.97
N SER A 651 6.96 10.05 6.97
CA SER A 651 8.37 10.39 6.89
C SER A 651 9.29 9.14 6.96
N LEU A 652 8.80 8.04 7.55
CA LEU A 652 9.59 6.82 7.79
C LEU A 652 9.71 5.87 6.60
N VAL A 653 8.91 6.11 5.56
CA VAL A 653 8.80 5.28 4.35
C VAL A 653 9.13 6.16 3.15
N PRO A 654 9.68 5.63 2.03
CA PRO A 654 9.85 6.42 0.81
C PRO A 654 8.56 7.15 0.43
N TYR A 655 8.72 8.44 0.11
CA TYR A 655 7.61 9.28 -0.36
C TYR A 655 6.96 8.64 -1.59
N ASN A 656 5.65 8.84 -1.75
CA ASN A 656 4.85 8.34 -2.89
C ASN A 656 4.59 6.82 -2.94
N SER A 657 5.01 6.06 -1.92
CA SER A 657 4.67 4.64 -1.80
C SER A 657 3.19 4.44 -1.49
N LEU A 658 2.56 3.38 -2.01
CA LEU A 658 1.26 2.91 -1.53
C LEU A 658 1.46 1.92 -0.37
N LEU A 659 0.92 2.23 0.80
CA LEU A 659 0.95 1.34 1.96
C LEU A 659 -0.19 0.33 1.88
N LEU A 660 0.09 -0.91 2.25
CA LEU A 660 -0.82 -2.05 2.19
C LEU A 660 -0.97 -2.63 3.59
N GLY A 661 -2.13 -2.46 4.22
CA GLY A 661 -2.48 -3.09 5.47
C GLY A 661 -2.98 -4.50 5.21
N CYS A 662 -2.23 -5.52 5.59
CA CYS A 662 -2.46 -6.91 5.21
C CYS A 662 -3.31 -7.68 6.22
N ARG A 663 -3.76 -8.88 5.81
CA ARG A 663 -4.56 -9.81 6.63
C ARG A 663 -3.85 -10.26 7.91
N ASP A 664 -2.54 -10.40 7.86
CA ASP A 664 -1.68 -10.85 8.96
C ASP A 664 -1.23 -9.73 9.92
N GLY A 665 -1.79 -8.54 9.78
CA GLY A 665 -1.48 -7.42 10.67
C GLY A 665 -0.18 -6.68 10.33
N TYR A 666 0.55 -7.06 9.28
CA TYR A 666 1.67 -6.25 8.80
C TYR A 666 1.20 -5.14 7.86
N VAL A 667 1.97 -4.05 7.83
CA VAL A 667 1.85 -3.00 6.82
C VAL A 667 3.02 -3.15 5.85
N ARG A 668 2.71 -3.38 4.57
CA ARG A 668 3.67 -3.62 3.49
C ARG A 668 3.65 -2.50 2.45
N ARG A 669 4.65 -2.49 1.56
CA ARG A 669 4.73 -1.66 0.36
C ARG A 669 5.42 -2.42 -0.76
N TYR A 670 5.30 -1.95 -1.99
CA TYR A 670 6.13 -2.43 -3.09
C TYR A 670 7.56 -1.91 -2.98
N GLU A 671 8.52 -2.73 -3.41
CA GLU A 671 9.94 -2.39 -3.48
C GLU A 671 10.53 -2.94 -4.79
N ASP A 672 11.03 -2.03 -5.63
CA ASP A 672 11.47 -2.35 -6.99
C ASP A 672 12.68 -3.27 -7.05
N THR A 673 13.48 -3.27 -5.99
CA THR A 673 14.65 -4.15 -5.88
C THR A 673 14.33 -5.53 -5.29
N SER A 674 13.12 -5.75 -4.77
CA SER A 674 12.74 -7.03 -4.16
C SER A 674 12.27 -8.05 -5.19
N ASP A 675 12.85 -9.24 -5.14
CA ASP A 675 12.45 -10.42 -5.94
C ASP A 675 11.29 -11.21 -5.29
N PHE A 676 10.96 -10.89 -4.03
CA PHE A 676 10.05 -11.68 -3.20
C PHE A 676 8.94 -10.82 -2.57
N ASP A 677 7.83 -11.46 -2.23
CA ASP A 677 6.79 -10.90 -1.37
C ASP A 677 7.05 -11.28 0.09
N ASP A 678 7.90 -10.53 0.79
CA ASP A 678 8.22 -10.71 2.21
C ASP A 678 8.57 -12.19 2.48
N ASP A 679 9.74 -12.60 1.98
CA ASP A 679 10.28 -13.98 1.95
C ASP A 679 9.61 -15.00 1.00
N ASN A 680 8.50 -14.66 0.35
CA ASN A 680 7.77 -15.57 -0.53
C ASN A 680 8.07 -15.35 -2.02
N ALA A 681 8.30 -16.45 -2.74
CA ALA A 681 8.48 -16.44 -4.19
C ALA A 681 7.25 -15.92 -4.94
N ILE A 682 7.48 -15.02 -5.90
CA ILE A 682 6.42 -14.53 -6.79
C ILE A 682 6.33 -15.47 -7.99
N SER A 683 5.14 -15.99 -8.31
CA SER A 683 4.91 -16.65 -9.59
C SER A 683 4.44 -15.62 -10.61
N SER A 684 5.21 -15.42 -11.69
CA SER A 684 4.88 -14.42 -12.72
C SER A 684 4.95 -15.02 -14.12
N HIS A 685 3.99 -14.66 -14.96
CA HIS A 685 3.97 -15.09 -16.35
C HIS A 685 3.17 -14.17 -17.27
N VAL A 686 3.45 -14.28 -18.57
CA VAL A 686 2.69 -13.63 -19.64
C VAL A 686 2.59 -14.56 -20.85
N LEU A 687 1.45 -14.52 -21.53
CA LEU A 687 1.22 -15.23 -22.78
C LEU A 687 1.23 -14.24 -23.95
N ILE A 688 2.24 -14.33 -24.82
CA ILE A 688 2.31 -13.53 -26.05
C ILE A 688 1.61 -14.29 -27.18
N GLY A 689 0.65 -13.64 -27.82
CA GLY A 689 -0.16 -14.19 -28.89
C GLY A 689 -1.64 -14.30 -28.52
N PRO A 690 -2.46 -15.07 -29.27
CA PRO A 690 -2.05 -16.04 -30.28
C PRO A 690 -1.60 -15.41 -31.59
N VAL A 691 -0.38 -15.75 -32.02
CA VAL A 691 0.23 -15.27 -33.26
C VAL A 691 -0.16 -16.19 -34.40
N ARG A 692 -0.59 -15.59 -35.53
CA ARG A 692 -0.73 -16.32 -36.79
C ARG A 692 0.44 -16.06 -37.72
N PRO A 693 1.24 -17.09 -38.03
CA PRO A 693 2.37 -16.92 -38.94
C PRO A 693 1.96 -16.69 -40.40
N GLN A 694 0.79 -17.19 -40.78
CA GLN A 694 0.24 -17.22 -42.14
C GLN A 694 -1.27 -16.94 -42.13
N GLY A 695 -1.87 -16.78 -43.32
CA GLY A 695 -3.29 -16.46 -43.51
C GLY A 695 -4.26 -17.48 -42.91
N ASP A 696 -5.56 -17.21 -43.03
CA ASP A 696 -6.58 -18.14 -42.55
C ASP A 696 -6.52 -19.47 -43.33
N TYR A 697 -6.45 -20.60 -42.61
CA TYR A 697 -6.36 -21.98 -43.14
C TYR A 697 -4.99 -22.46 -43.65
N GLN A 698 -3.89 -21.86 -43.19
CA GLN A 698 -2.54 -22.33 -43.52
C GLN A 698 -1.74 -22.70 -42.27
N ASP A 699 -1.00 -23.80 -42.38
CA ASP A 699 0.00 -24.19 -41.40
C ASP A 699 1.30 -23.45 -41.65
N ALA A 700 1.99 -23.17 -40.54
CA ALA A 700 3.35 -22.71 -40.56
C ALA A 700 4.18 -23.43 -39.49
N ARG A 701 5.50 -23.30 -39.64
CA ARG A 701 6.47 -23.78 -38.66
C ARG A 701 7.18 -22.60 -38.04
N LEU A 702 7.20 -22.55 -36.71
CA LEU A 702 8.11 -21.69 -35.96
C LEU A 702 9.50 -22.31 -36.00
N ASP A 703 10.38 -21.72 -36.81
CA ASP A 703 11.71 -22.25 -37.07
C ASP A 703 12.72 -21.81 -36.00
N GLU A 704 12.56 -20.59 -35.50
CA GLU A 704 13.55 -19.93 -34.66
C GLU A 704 12.91 -18.92 -33.71
N LEU A 705 13.48 -18.80 -32.51
CA LEU A 705 13.19 -17.75 -31.54
C LEU A 705 14.51 -17.17 -31.01
N VAL A 706 14.55 -15.86 -30.86
CA VAL A 706 15.65 -15.13 -30.22
C VAL A 706 15.03 -14.08 -29.31
N ALA A 707 15.54 -13.96 -28.10
CA ALA A 707 15.17 -12.89 -27.19
C ALA A 707 16.38 -12.08 -26.75
N THR A 708 16.13 -10.81 -26.47
CA THR A 708 17.01 -9.96 -25.69
C THR A 708 16.28 -9.68 -24.39
N LEU A 709 16.85 -10.10 -23.26
CA LEU A 709 16.37 -9.74 -21.93
C LEU A 709 17.03 -8.45 -21.48
N GLY A 710 16.48 -7.83 -20.42
CA GLY A 710 17.17 -6.75 -19.72
C GLY A 710 18.53 -7.22 -19.22
N VAL A 711 19.48 -6.29 -19.08
CA VAL A 711 20.82 -6.58 -18.52
C VAL A 711 20.78 -7.03 -17.05
N ASP A 712 19.67 -6.79 -16.35
CA ASP A 712 19.39 -7.20 -14.95
C ASP A 712 18.26 -8.21 -14.83
N SER A 713 17.86 -8.79 -15.96
CA SER A 713 16.80 -9.78 -15.93
C SER A 713 17.34 -11.07 -15.32
N GLY A 714 16.63 -11.60 -14.33
CA GLY A 714 16.72 -13.02 -14.00
C GLY A 714 16.28 -13.89 -15.18
N ASN A 715 16.51 -15.19 -15.03
CA ASN A 715 16.27 -16.15 -16.10
C ASN A 715 14.78 -16.25 -16.46
N VAL A 716 14.48 -16.31 -17.76
CA VAL A 716 13.10 -16.45 -18.27
C VAL A 716 12.93 -17.83 -18.87
N THR A 717 11.97 -18.59 -18.34
CA THR A 717 11.50 -19.82 -18.97
C THR A 717 10.54 -19.48 -20.08
N TRP A 718 10.86 -19.89 -21.32
CA TRP A 718 9.97 -19.75 -22.46
C TRP A 718 9.38 -21.10 -22.86
N ALA A 719 8.10 -21.12 -23.21
CA ALA A 719 7.40 -22.28 -23.72
C ALA A 719 6.57 -21.92 -24.96
N VAL A 720 6.83 -22.62 -26.05
CA VAL A 720 6.06 -22.51 -27.29
C VAL A 720 4.91 -23.50 -27.25
N ARG A 721 3.72 -23.02 -27.57
CA ARG A 721 2.54 -23.88 -27.71
C ARG A 721 1.88 -23.61 -29.05
N VAL A 722 1.30 -24.64 -29.65
CA VAL A 722 0.76 -24.60 -31.02
C VAL A 722 -0.63 -25.21 -31.05
N GLY A 723 -1.47 -24.68 -31.93
CA GLY A 723 -2.80 -25.21 -32.19
C GLY A 723 -3.15 -25.12 -33.67
N GLU A 724 -4.19 -25.85 -34.05
CA GLU A 724 -4.76 -25.77 -35.41
C GLU A 724 -5.33 -24.37 -35.68
N ASP A 725 -5.86 -23.71 -34.65
CA ASP A 725 -6.30 -22.32 -34.68
C ASP A 725 -5.81 -21.54 -33.45
N ARG A 726 -6.23 -20.28 -33.34
CA ARG A 726 -5.80 -19.37 -32.27
C ARG A 726 -6.34 -19.78 -30.90
N GLU A 727 -7.56 -20.32 -30.85
CA GLU A 727 -8.18 -20.75 -29.61
C GLU A 727 -7.52 -22.02 -29.12
N ALA A 728 -7.33 -23.01 -29.99
CA ALA A 728 -6.61 -24.23 -29.68
C ALA A 728 -5.17 -23.94 -29.21
N ALA A 729 -4.49 -22.95 -29.81
CA ALA A 729 -3.15 -22.55 -29.36
C ALA A 729 -3.17 -21.97 -27.94
N VAL A 730 -4.16 -21.13 -27.59
CA VAL A 730 -4.32 -20.60 -26.23
C VAL A 730 -4.75 -21.70 -25.26
N LEU A 731 -5.73 -22.55 -25.59
CA LEU A 731 -6.20 -23.62 -24.71
C LEU A 731 -5.19 -24.76 -24.54
N SER A 732 -4.29 -24.95 -25.50
CA SER A 732 -3.14 -25.84 -25.30
C SER A 732 -2.25 -25.39 -24.14
N ALA A 733 -2.37 -24.12 -23.72
CA ALA A 733 -1.70 -23.60 -22.53
C ALA A 733 -2.05 -24.31 -21.23
N THR A 734 -3.27 -24.82 -21.13
CA THR A 734 -3.79 -25.43 -19.92
C THR A 734 -3.90 -26.95 -20.03
N THR A 735 -3.81 -27.50 -21.25
CA THR A 735 -4.28 -28.87 -21.54
C THR A 735 -3.20 -29.79 -22.14
N PHE A 736 -2.16 -29.25 -22.78
CA PHE A 736 -1.15 -30.05 -23.48
C PHE A 736 0.29 -29.62 -23.13
N PRO A 737 1.28 -30.53 -23.21
CA PRO A 737 2.69 -30.17 -23.02
C PRO A 737 3.14 -29.17 -24.07
N SER A 738 4.09 -28.31 -23.71
CA SER A 738 4.68 -27.35 -24.64
C SER A 738 5.34 -28.06 -25.82
N ALA A 739 5.17 -27.49 -27.02
CA ALA A 739 5.79 -28.03 -28.24
C ALA A 739 7.32 -27.86 -28.22
N ALA A 740 7.79 -26.83 -27.52
CA ALA A 740 9.19 -26.63 -27.17
C ALA A 740 9.28 -25.76 -25.92
N THR A 741 10.36 -25.91 -25.16
CA THR A 741 10.64 -25.10 -23.98
C THR A 741 12.14 -24.85 -23.87
N GLY A 742 12.51 -23.80 -23.16
CA GLY A 742 13.90 -23.52 -22.80
C GLY A 742 14.00 -22.34 -21.87
N THR A 743 15.24 -21.91 -21.62
CA THR A 743 15.55 -20.79 -20.74
C THR A 743 16.33 -19.74 -21.52
N TRP A 744 16.00 -18.48 -21.29
CA TRP A 744 16.79 -17.33 -21.68
C TRP A 744 17.45 -16.71 -20.44
N THR A 745 18.69 -16.26 -20.61
CA THR A 745 19.48 -15.56 -19.58
C THR A 745 19.54 -14.07 -19.90
N GLU A 746 20.10 -13.26 -19.00
CA GLU A 746 20.29 -11.82 -19.19
C GLU A 746 20.87 -11.44 -20.57
N GLY A 747 20.47 -10.28 -21.08
CA GLY A 747 20.97 -9.75 -22.36
C GLY A 747 20.57 -10.58 -23.59
N ARG A 748 21.45 -10.62 -24.60
CA ARG A 748 21.15 -11.22 -25.91
C ARG A 748 21.34 -12.73 -25.90
N ASN A 749 20.27 -13.46 -26.20
CA ASN A 749 20.29 -14.93 -26.19
C ASN A 749 20.64 -15.55 -27.55
N LEU A 750 21.04 -16.83 -27.49
CA LEU A 750 21.25 -17.65 -28.67
C LEU A 750 19.93 -18.04 -29.35
N HIS A 751 20.04 -18.41 -30.62
CA HIS A 751 18.90 -18.86 -31.43
C HIS A 751 18.33 -20.19 -30.92
N ALA A 752 17.17 -20.14 -30.29
CA ALA A 752 16.37 -21.32 -30.01
C ALA A 752 15.72 -21.82 -31.31
N ARG A 753 15.61 -23.14 -31.48
CA ARG A 753 15.03 -23.75 -32.70
C ARG A 753 13.86 -24.66 -32.35
N PRO A 754 12.68 -24.11 -31.98
CA PRO A 754 11.51 -24.90 -31.58
C PRO A 754 11.05 -25.91 -32.63
N ARG A 755 11.10 -25.54 -33.92
CA ARG A 755 10.58 -26.33 -35.05
C ARG A 755 9.11 -26.77 -34.87
N ALA A 756 8.32 -25.99 -34.12
CA ALA A 756 6.93 -26.31 -33.81
C ALA A 756 6.01 -25.97 -34.99
N ARG A 757 5.09 -26.87 -35.34
CA ARG A 757 4.13 -26.73 -36.44
C ARG A 757 2.72 -26.46 -35.91
N GLY A 758 2.01 -25.50 -36.51
CA GLY A 758 0.60 -25.25 -36.25
C GLY A 758 0.03 -24.13 -37.11
N GLY A 759 -1.29 -23.93 -37.04
CA GLY A 759 -1.97 -22.80 -37.66
C GLY A 759 -1.82 -21.51 -36.85
N ALA A 760 -1.64 -21.64 -35.54
CA ALA A 760 -1.26 -20.56 -34.64
C ALA A 760 -0.29 -21.05 -33.57
N PHE A 761 0.44 -20.12 -32.95
CA PHE A 761 1.26 -20.40 -31.79
C PHE A 761 1.12 -19.30 -30.73
N THR A 762 1.43 -19.67 -29.50
CA THR A 762 1.60 -18.75 -28.36
C THR A 762 3.00 -18.94 -27.78
N LEU A 763 3.53 -17.87 -27.20
CA LEU A 763 4.77 -17.88 -26.45
C LEU A 763 4.47 -17.55 -24.99
N HIS A 764 4.58 -18.54 -24.11
CA HIS A 764 4.41 -18.37 -22.68
C HIS A 764 5.77 -18.06 -22.06
N LEU A 765 5.86 -16.99 -21.29
CA LEU A 765 7.08 -16.55 -20.62
C LEU A 765 6.79 -16.51 -19.13
N SER A 766 7.68 -17.08 -18.33
CA SER A 766 7.57 -17.06 -16.87
C SER A 766 8.94 -16.94 -16.23
N ASN A 767 8.97 -16.48 -14.98
CA ASN A 767 10.20 -16.48 -14.22
C ASN A 767 10.77 -17.91 -14.05
N ALA A 768 12.08 -18.04 -14.17
CA ALA A 768 12.80 -19.21 -13.67
C ALA A 768 13.26 -18.93 -12.23
N GLU A 769 13.24 -19.95 -11.38
CA GLU A 769 13.80 -19.90 -10.02
C GLU A 769 13.26 -18.73 -9.15
N SER A 770 12.05 -18.27 -9.45
CA SER A 770 11.35 -17.21 -8.70
C SER A 770 12.03 -15.83 -8.70
N GLN A 771 12.96 -15.58 -9.64
CA GLN A 771 13.62 -14.28 -9.79
C GLN A 771 12.76 -13.28 -10.58
N ARG A 772 13.03 -11.97 -10.39
CA ARG A 772 12.48 -10.95 -11.29
C ARG A 772 13.01 -11.11 -12.70
N TRP A 773 12.25 -10.65 -13.69
CA TRP A 773 12.67 -10.71 -15.09
C TRP A 773 12.10 -9.58 -15.91
N THR A 774 12.81 -9.21 -16.97
CA THR A 774 12.41 -8.15 -17.91
C THR A 774 12.81 -8.52 -19.34
N ILE A 775 12.05 -8.04 -20.32
CA ILE A 775 12.26 -8.38 -21.74
C ILE A 775 12.46 -7.12 -22.55
N GLU A 776 13.45 -7.10 -23.45
CA GLU A 776 13.67 -5.98 -24.36
C GLU A 776 13.04 -6.23 -25.73
N ALA A 777 13.26 -7.42 -26.29
CA ALA A 777 12.74 -7.77 -27.62
C ALA A 777 12.69 -9.27 -27.84
N ILE A 778 11.72 -9.72 -28.64
CA ILE A 778 11.64 -11.11 -29.10
C ILE A 778 11.45 -11.13 -30.61
N GLN A 779 12.30 -11.90 -31.30
CA GLN A 779 12.20 -12.14 -32.73
C GLN A 779 11.89 -13.60 -33.01
N ALA A 780 10.86 -13.83 -33.83
CA ALA A 780 10.46 -15.16 -34.28
C ALA A 780 10.68 -15.30 -35.80
N VAL A 781 11.19 -16.46 -36.25
CA VAL A 781 11.27 -16.78 -37.68
C VAL A 781 10.32 -17.91 -38.00
N VAL A 782 9.47 -17.70 -39.01
CA VAL A 782 8.43 -18.64 -39.41
C VAL A 782 8.56 -19.03 -40.89
N SER A 783 8.24 -20.28 -41.20
CA SER A 783 8.17 -20.81 -42.57
C SER A 783 6.77 -21.34 -42.90
N PRO A 784 6.21 -21.05 -44.09
CA PRO A 784 4.95 -21.67 -44.53
C PRO A 784 5.08 -23.17 -44.78
N LEU A 785 4.05 -23.93 -44.43
CA LEU A 785 3.95 -25.36 -44.69
C LEU A 785 2.79 -25.77 -45.62
N GLY A 786 1.90 -24.83 -45.96
CA GLY A 786 0.80 -25.03 -46.90
C GLY A 786 -0.59 -25.01 -46.24
N VAL A 787 -1.62 -25.38 -46.99
CA VAL A 787 -3.02 -25.38 -46.53
C VAL A 787 -3.25 -26.48 -45.50
N GLN A 788 -3.96 -26.16 -44.43
CA GLN A 788 -4.39 -27.12 -43.42
C GLN A 788 -5.29 -28.19 -44.05
N ARG A 789 -4.94 -29.46 -43.88
CA ARG A 789 -5.80 -30.58 -44.29
C ARG A 789 -6.57 -31.03 -43.06
N LYS A 790 -7.90 -30.91 -43.11
CA LYS A 790 -8.79 -31.58 -42.16
C LYS A 790 -8.83 -33.08 -42.45
#